data_AF-A0A255QYJ1-F1
#
_entry.id   AF-A0A255QYJ1-F1
#
_cell.length_a   1.000
_cell.length_b   1.000
_cell.length_c   1.000
_cell.angle_alpha   90.00
_cell.angle_beta   90.00
_cell.angle_gamma   90.00
#
_symmetry.space_group_name_H-M   'P 1'
#
loop_
_entity.id
_entity.type
_entity.pdbx_description
1 polymer ?
#
loop_
_entity_poly.entity_id
_entity_poly.type
_entity_poly.pdbx_seq_one_letter_code
_entity_poly.pdbx_strand_id
1 'polypeptide(L)'
;MKTSLLWKLLAIGFAAILVYALVFSESSPQVVKIASVKSKLPEPAATTPPPIEAVPTVARTSGYVGSQACLECHREYHQSWHESYHRTMTQVVSPDAVPAPIVDGGSVVSEGAKFDFVRQGDEYFVELADPIANGKRMKRKLVLTTGSHHMQVFWYESGYDGTPAQLPIVYYIDAQRWIPRKSAFLRHPDMAKGPEFSRWNAICSNCHATQVRTRPPARGDVAWDTRVAEFGISCEACHGPGENHIQCHDSSLAATSLSLSIGDTVDPIVNPAKLPAELRSDMCGQCHGMMMISIADADQQEQYFKDGRQFRPGDSLNDAPFLRLVRATEEHRTGETFKLFDAHSGFTQNHFWSDGEIRVTGRDYSGMIESPCFKNGELSCFSCHTMHEQDLSRQNTWKDDQLKPQMRGDDACIQCHPKYKELGIEHTHHPIDSAGSRCMNCHMPHTVYGLLKTSRSHTITSPSVKSTLETGRPNACNLCHLDHTLGETATNLTDWYGHDLPQLTSDQKNIASGVLQFMIGDAAQRALQVNAFQWQPAQEASGTKWMPLFFLLGMDDEYHAIRLMAERGFNSLPHTKNFDYDFLESLESRGAIMGEQYQRALDQSHEPDAALLIGTDGLFDREKMADLMQKRDSRPVNLQE
;
A
#
# COMPACT_ATOMS: atom_id res chain seq x y z
N MET A 1 -34.02 54.53 13.76
CA MET A 1 -33.57 53.94 12.47
C MET A 1 -33.26 52.42 12.57
N LYS A 2 -34.13 51.60 13.16
CA LYS A 2 -33.97 50.12 13.15
C LYS A 2 -35.25 49.31 12.89
N THR A 3 -36.38 49.96 12.57
CA THR A 3 -37.68 49.28 12.35
C THR A 3 -38.16 49.28 10.89
N SER A 4 -37.48 49.96 9.97
CA SER A 4 -37.90 50.07 8.56
C SER A 4 -37.25 49.04 7.61
N LEU A 5 -36.18 48.37 8.03
CA LEU A 5 -35.49 47.36 7.19
C LEU A 5 -36.12 45.96 7.29
N LEU A 6 -36.75 45.61 8.42
CA LEU A 6 -37.35 44.27 8.63
C LEU A 6 -38.59 44.04 7.74
N TRP A 7 -39.37 45.10 7.48
CA TRP A 7 -40.59 45.00 6.66
C TRP A 7 -40.31 44.89 5.16
N LYS A 8 -39.16 45.39 4.68
CA LYS A 8 -38.78 45.28 3.27
C LYS A 8 -38.26 43.89 2.89
N LEU A 9 -37.66 43.15 3.83
CA LEU A 9 -37.20 41.78 3.59
C LEU A 9 -38.35 40.75 3.62
N LEU A 10 -39.38 40.97 4.43
CA LEU A 10 -40.58 40.12 4.45
C LEU A 10 -41.43 40.24 3.17
N ALA A 11 -41.47 41.41 2.54
CA ALA A 11 -42.21 41.63 1.30
C ALA A 11 -41.59 40.90 0.08
N ILE A 12 -40.26 40.71 0.06
CA ILE A 12 -39.58 40.00 -1.04
C ILE A 12 -39.72 38.48 -0.89
N GLY A 13 -39.78 37.96 0.34
CA GLY A 13 -40.03 36.54 0.60
C GLY A 13 -41.43 36.07 0.22
N PHE A 14 -42.45 36.92 0.34
CA PHE A 14 -43.85 36.56 -0.01
C PHE A 14 -44.10 36.54 -1.52
N ALA A 15 -43.41 37.38 -2.29
CA ALA A 15 -43.54 37.41 -3.76
C ALA A 15 -42.93 36.16 -4.43
N ALA A 16 -41.86 35.60 -3.87
CA ALA A 16 -41.22 34.40 -4.39
C ALA A 16 -42.05 33.11 -4.17
N ILE A 17 -42.80 33.04 -3.06
CA ILE A 17 -43.66 31.89 -2.72
C ILE A 17 -44.94 31.86 -3.58
N LEU A 18 -45.47 33.03 -3.95
CA LEU A 18 -46.65 33.14 -4.83
C LEU A 18 -46.36 32.78 -6.30
N VAL A 19 -45.14 33.00 -6.79
CA VAL A 19 -44.74 32.62 -8.15
C VAL A 19 -44.52 31.10 -8.27
N TYR A 20 -44.06 30.43 -7.20
CA TYR A 20 -43.92 28.97 -7.20
C TYR A 20 -45.28 28.24 -7.17
N ALA A 21 -46.28 28.82 -6.51
CA ALA A 21 -47.63 28.24 -6.43
C ALA A 21 -48.47 28.41 -7.71
N LEU A 22 -48.12 29.35 -8.60
CA LEU A 22 -48.87 29.64 -9.84
C LEU A 22 -48.37 28.87 -11.08
N VAL A 23 -47.21 28.20 -11.01
CA VAL A 23 -46.62 27.46 -12.15
C VAL A 23 -46.85 25.94 -12.09
N PHE A 24 -47.32 25.40 -10.96
CA PHE A 24 -47.58 23.96 -10.78
C PHE A 24 -49.05 23.59 -10.52
N SER A 25 -49.97 24.43 -11.00
CA SER A 25 -51.39 24.10 -11.06
C SER A 25 -51.77 23.72 -12.49
N GLU A 26 -51.75 22.42 -12.80
CA GLU A 26 -52.78 21.74 -13.63
C GLU A 26 -52.33 20.34 -14.06
N SER A 27 -52.96 19.33 -13.47
CA SER A 27 -53.57 18.15 -14.12
C SER A 27 -53.71 17.02 -13.10
N SER A 28 -54.84 17.03 -12.39
CA SER A 28 -55.27 15.87 -11.60
C SER A 28 -55.54 14.70 -12.56
N PRO A 29 -54.93 13.52 -12.38
CA PRO A 29 -55.31 12.37 -13.17
C PRO A 29 -56.73 11.95 -12.76
N GLN A 30 -57.63 11.92 -13.74
CA GLN A 30 -58.96 11.33 -13.57
C GLN A 30 -58.82 9.83 -13.25
N VAL A 31 -59.41 9.42 -12.13
CA VAL A 31 -59.60 8.01 -11.80
C VAL A 31 -60.69 7.45 -12.71
N VAL A 32 -60.27 6.81 -13.81
CA VAL A 32 -61.16 5.97 -14.63
C VAL A 32 -61.36 4.65 -13.89
N LYS A 33 -62.55 4.45 -13.31
CA LYS A 33 -62.99 3.14 -12.80
C LYS A 33 -63.20 2.19 -13.97
N ILE A 34 -62.20 1.35 -14.25
CA ILE A 34 -62.36 0.18 -15.13
C ILE A 34 -62.89 -0.98 -14.27
N ALA A 35 -64.00 -1.56 -14.71
CA ALA A 35 -64.65 -2.70 -14.08
C ALA A 35 -63.73 -3.92 -14.00
N SER A 36 -63.84 -4.69 -12.91
CA SER A 36 -63.04 -5.87 -12.64
C SER A 36 -63.30 -6.97 -13.68
N VAL A 37 -62.33 -7.24 -14.54
CA VAL A 37 -62.27 -8.50 -15.29
C VAL A 37 -61.46 -9.48 -14.44
N LYS A 38 -62.15 -10.46 -13.85
CA LYS A 38 -61.51 -11.64 -13.25
C LYS A 38 -60.96 -12.51 -14.38
N SER A 39 -59.71 -12.29 -14.80
CA SER A 39 -58.92 -13.35 -15.42
C SER A 39 -58.03 -13.97 -14.33
N LYS A 40 -58.18 -15.28 -14.11
CA LYS A 40 -57.22 -16.06 -13.33
C LYS A 40 -55.89 -16.03 -14.09
N LEU A 41 -54.97 -15.17 -13.67
CA LEU A 41 -53.56 -15.36 -13.97
C LEU A 41 -53.10 -16.64 -13.25
N PRO A 42 -52.35 -17.53 -13.92
CA PRO A 42 -51.75 -18.68 -13.25
C PRO A 42 -50.80 -18.18 -12.16
N GLU A 43 -50.80 -18.84 -11.01
CA GLU A 43 -49.82 -18.60 -9.95
C GLU A 43 -48.41 -18.68 -10.56
N PRO A 44 -47.55 -17.66 -10.38
CA PRO A 44 -46.15 -17.82 -10.69
C PRO A 44 -45.63 -18.89 -9.73
N ALA A 45 -45.13 -19.98 -10.29
CA ALA A 45 -44.36 -20.95 -9.53
C ALA A 45 -43.30 -20.17 -8.75
N ALA A 46 -43.27 -20.34 -7.43
CA ALA A 46 -42.23 -19.79 -6.57
C ALA A 46 -40.90 -20.46 -6.91
N THR A 47 -40.29 -20.03 -8.01
CA THR A 47 -38.86 -20.26 -8.24
C THR A 47 -38.16 -19.35 -7.25
N THR A 48 -37.63 -19.95 -6.20
CA THR A 48 -36.67 -19.28 -5.32
C THR A 48 -35.64 -18.60 -6.23
N PRO A 49 -35.38 -17.29 -6.09
CA PRO A 49 -34.31 -16.66 -6.84
C PRO A 49 -33.03 -17.48 -6.67
N PRO A 50 -32.20 -17.63 -7.72
CA PRO A 50 -30.90 -18.28 -7.56
C PRO A 50 -30.14 -17.63 -6.39
N PRO A 51 -29.34 -18.41 -5.64
CA PRO A 51 -28.56 -17.87 -4.54
C PRO A 51 -27.66 -16.75 -5.05
N ILE A 52 -27.59 -15.65 -4.31
CA ILE A 52 -26.76 -14.49 -4.65
C ILE A 52 -25.30 -14.89 -4.49
N GLU A 53 -24.50 -14.73 -5.55
CA GLU A 53 -23.08 -15.06 -5.58
C GLU A 53 -22.25 -13.77 -5.55
N ALA A 54 -21.80 -13.36 -4.35
CA ALA A 54 -21.01 -12.14 -4.20
C ALA A 54 -19.57 -12.27 -4.73
N VAL A 55 -19.10 -13.49 -5.05
CA VAL A 55 -17.77 -13.73 -5.61
C VAL A 55 -17.76 -13.23 -7.07
N PRO A 56 -16.80 -12.38 -7.47
CA PRO A 56 -16.59 -11.98 -8.86
C PRO A 56 -16.38 -13.19 -9.78
N THR A 57 -16.87 -13.11 -11.02
CA THR A 57 -16.85 -14.26 -11.93
C THR A 57 -15.45 -14.55 -12.46
N VAL A 58 -15.02 -15.83 -12.42
CA VAL A 58 -13.84 -16.29 -13.15
C VAL A 58 -14.25 -16.58 -14.59
N ALA A 59 -13.76 -15.78 -15.53
CA ALA A 59 -14.04 -15.92 -16.95
C ALA A 59 -12.72 -15.89 -17.73
N ARG A 60 -12.33 -17.05 -18.24
CA ARG A 60 -11.15 -17.23 -19.10
C ARG A 60 -11.56 -16.98 -20.55
N THR A 61 -11.09 -15.88 -21.12
CA THR A 61 -11.37 -15.48 -22.51
C THR A 61 -10.10 -14.87 -23.10
N SER A 62 -10.08 -14.62 -24.42
CA SER A 62 -8.96 -13.92 -25.07
C SER A 62 -7.62 -14.66 -24.92
N GLY A 63 -7.65 -15.99 -24.96
CA GLY A 63 -6.49 -16.86 -24.88
C GLY A 63 -5.95 -17.16 -23.49
N TYR A 64 -6.59 -16.66 -22.42
CA TYR A 64 -6.18 -16.99 -21.05
C TYR A 64 -6.68 -18.38 -20.66
N VAL A 65 -5.82 -19.21 -20.05
CA VAL A 65 -6.12 -20.61 -19.69
C VAL A 65 -6.02 -20.92 -18.20
N GLY A 66 -5.43 -20.03 -17.40
CA GLY A 66 -5.18 -20.17 -15.97
C GLY A 66 -3.93 -20.98 -15.65
N SER A 67 -3.35 -20.74 -14.46
CA SER A 67 -2.05 -21.31 -14.05
C SER A 67 -2.04 -22.83 -14.01
N GLN A 68 -3.18 -23.46 -13.75
CA GLN A 68 -3.31 -24.93 -13.69
C GLN A 68 -2.96 -25.59 -15.03
N ALA A 69 -3.21 -24.92 -16.17
CA ALA A 69 -2.85 -25.45 -17.49
C ALA A 69 -1.33 -25.52 -17.69
N CYS A 70 -0.56 -24.70 -16.97
CA CYS A 70 0.89 -24.67 -17.05
C CYS A 70 1.55 -25.83 -16.28
N LEU A 71 0.86 -26.40 -15.27
CA LEU A 71 1.42 -27.42 -14.37
C LEU A 71 1.90 -28.68 -15.10
N GLU A 72 1.18 -29.11 -16.14
CA GLU A 72 1.46 -30.38 -16.83
C GLU A 72 2.89 -30.40 -17.41
N CYS A 73 3.28 -29.30 -18.08
CA CYS A 73 4.58 -29.13 -18.71
C CYS A 73 5.62 -28.45 -17.81
N HIS A 74 5.21 -27.56 -16.90
CA HIS A 74 6.09 -26.69 -16.10
C HIS A 74 5.96 -26.91 -14.59
N ARG A 75 6.13 -28.15 -14.13
CA ARG A 75 5.91 -28.54 -12.72
C ARG A 75 6.72 -27.73 -11.71
N GLU A 76 8.02 -27.56 -11.94
CA GLU A 76 8.92 -26.85 -11.01
C GLU A 76 8.60 -25.34 -10.94
N TYR A 77 8.31 -24.72 -12.08
CA TYR A 77 7.92 -23.31 -12.14
C TYR A 77 6.55 -23.09 -11.48
N HIS A 78 5.60 -23.98 -11.72
CA HIS A 78 4.30 -23.95 -11.05
C HIS A 78 4.46 -24.12 -9.53
N GLN A 79 5.29 -25.04 -9.07
CA GLN A 79 5.55 -25.22 -7.63
C GLN A 79 6.14 -23.95 -7.01
N SER A 80 7.20 -23.38 -7.59
CA SER A 80 7.82 -22.16 -7.04
C SER A 80 6.89 -20.94 -7.08
N TRP A 81 6.08 -20.79 -8.14
CA TRP A 81 5.00 -19.78 -8.17
C TRP A 81 3.98 -20.03 -7.07
N HIS A 82 3.61 -21.30 -6.83
CA HIS A 82 2.63 -21.65 -5.81
C HIS A 82 3.11 -21.29 -4.38
N GLU A 83 4.41 -21.40 -4.12
CA GLU A 83 5.04 -20.98 -2.85
C GLU A 83 5.18 -19.44 -2.72
N SER A 84 5.04 -18.70 -3.81
CA SER A 84 5.18 -17.23 -3.82
C SER A 84 3.93 -16.53 -3.30
N TYR A 85 4.10 -15.30 -2.79
CA TYR A 85 2.97 -14.48 -2.36
C TYR A 85 2.19 -13.82 -3.50
N HIS A 86 2.75 -13.78 -4.73
CA HIS A 86 2.04 -13.29 -5.92
C HIS A 86 0.73 -14.05 -6.15
N ARG A 87 0.78 -15.39 -6.05
CA ARG A 87 -0.40 -16.27 -6.12
C ARG A 87 -1.46 -15.90 -5.10
N THR A 88 -1.06 -15.53 -3.88
CA THR A 88 -1.97 -15.43 -2.73
C THR A 88 -2.55 -14.04 -2.48
N MET A 89 -2.23 -13.06 -3.34
CA MET A 89 -2.64 -11.66 -3.15
C MET A 89 -4.16 -11.48 -3.02
N THR A 90 -4.95 -12.18 -3.84
CA THR A 90 -6.39 -12.37 -3.60
C THR A 90 -6.71 -13.84 -3.76
N GLN A 91 -7.46 -14.41 -2.83
CA GLN A 91 -7.89 -15.80 -2.87
C GLN A 91 -9.37 -15.90 -2.54
N VAL A 92 -10.02 -16.92 -3.11
CA VAL A 92 -11.32 -17.38 -2.60
C VAL A 92 -11.09 -17.97 -1.20
N VAL A 93 -11.98 -17.63 -0.27
CA VAL A 93 -11.90 -18.14 1.10
C VAL A 93 -12.02 -19.67 1.09
N SER A 94 -11.05 -20.32 1.72
CA SER A 94 -10.93 -21.77 1.89
C SER A 94 -10.15 -22.05 3.17
N PRO A 95 -10.13 -23.29 3.68
CA PRO A 95 -9.39 -23.63 4.91
C PRO A 95 -7.91 -23.25 4.88
N ASP A 96 -7.27 -23.31 3.72
CA ASP A 96 -5.85 -22.97 3.55
C ASP A 96 -5.60 -21.44 3.42
N ALA A 97 -6.66 -20.66 3.19
CA ALA A 97 -6.59 -19.22 2.93
C ALA A 97 -7.03 -18.34 4.12
N VAL A 98 -7.45 -18.94 5.24
CA VAL A 98 -7.92 -18.21 6.43
C VAL A 98 -7.01 -18.47 7.64
N PRO A 99 -6.78 -17.48 8.52
CA PRO A 99 -5.98 -17.65 9.73
C PRO A 99 -6.74 -18.45 10.79
N ALA A 100 -6.00 -19.03 11.74
CA ALA A 100 -6.54 -19.85 12.82
C ALA A 100 -7.74 -19.22 13.58
N PRO A 101 -7.77 -17.91 13.90
CA PRO A 101 -8.93 -17.31 14.58
C PRO A 101 -10.25 -17.36 13.80
N ILE A 102 -10.20 -17.50 12.46
CA ILE A 102 -11.38 -17.77 11.64
C ILE A 102 -11.68 -19.28 11.61
N VAL A 103 -10.65 -20.11 11.53
CA VAL A 103 -10.76 -21.58 11.51
C VAL A 103 -11.39 -22.12 12.80
N ASP A 104 -10.95 -21.61 13.93
CA ASP A 104 -11.30 -22.10 15.26
C ASP A 104 -12.65 -21.55 15.76
N GLY A 105 -13.22 -20.56 15.04
CA GLY A 105 -14.47 -19.90 15.42
C GLY A 105 -14.31 -18.99 16.64
N GLY A 106 -13.79 -17.78 16.43
CA GLY A 106 -13.56 -16.78 17.48
C GLY A 106 -14.49 -15.56 17.43
N SER A 107 -14.46 -14.76 18.49
CA SER A 107 -15.11 -13.45 18.55
C SER A 107 -14.07 -12.34 18.69
N VAL A 108 -14.27 -11.22 18.00
CA VAL A 108 -13.47 -10.00 18.18
C VAL A 108 -14.39 -8.81 18.40
N VAL A 109 -13.98 -7.92 19.31
CA VAL A 109 -14.55 -6.58 19.45
C VAL A 109 -13.52 -5.58 18.96
N SER A 110 -13.91 -4.71 18.03
CA SER A 110 -13.07 -3.66 17.48
C SER A 110 -13.89 -2.38 17.37
N GLU A 111 -13.44 -1.31 18.02
CA GLU A 111 -14.13 -0.01 18.06
C GLU A 111 -15.60 -0.12 18.50
N GLY A 112 -15.88 -1.00 19.47
CA GLY A 112 -17.23 -1.28 19.97
C GLY A 112 -18.10 -2.18 19.07
N ALA A 113 -17.66 -2.48 17.84
CA ALA A 113 -18.33 -3.43 16.96
C ALA A 113 -17.87 -4.86 17.24
N LYS A 114 -18.83 -5.79 17.35
CA LYS A 114 -18.57 -7.22 17.57
C LYS A 114 -18.66 -8.01 16.26
N PHE A 115 -17.67 -8.87 16.03
CA PHE A 115 -17.60 -9.80 14.90
C PHE A 115 -17.45 -11.21 15.48
N ASP A 116 -18.40 -12.09 15.18
CA ASP A 116 -18.38 -13.49 15.61
C ASP A 116 -18.13 -14.38 14.38
N PHE A 117 -16.99 -15.06 14.33
CA PHE A 117 -16.62 -15.94 13.24
C PHE A 117 -17.19 -17.35 13.47
N VAL A 118 -17.80 -17.90 12.43
CA VAL A 118 -18.47 -19.21 12.50
C VAL A 118 -17.99 -20.07 11.35
N ARG A 119 -17.51 -21.28 11.67
CA ARG A 119 -17.17 -22.32 10.69
C ARG A 119 -18.35 -23.27 10.51
N GLN A 120 -18.67 -23.63 9.27
CA GLN A 120 -19.63 -24.67 8.93
C GLN A 120 -19.05 -25.55 7.81
N GLY A 121 -18.52 -26.71 8.18
CA GLY A 121 -17.73 -27.53 7.25
C GLY A 121 -16.48 -26.76 6.79
N ASP A 122 -16.36 -26.56 5.48
CA ASP A 122 -15.27 -25.79 4.86
C ASP A 122 -15.69 -24.35 4.49
N GLU A 123 -16.88 -23.92 4.93
CA GLU A 123 -17.37 -22.56 4.75
C GLU A 123 -17.18 -21.73 6.03
N TYR A 124 -16.85 -20.46 5.84
CA TYR A 124 -16.56 -19.50 6.90
C TYR A 124 -17.52 -18.34 6.84
N PHE A 125 -18.02 -17.91 7.99
CA PHE A 125 -19.00 -16.85 8.14
C PHE A 125 -18.57 -15.86 9.20
N VAL A 126 -19.13 -14.66 9.11
CA VAL A 126 -19.04 -13.63 10.13
C VAL A 126 -20.44 -13.15 10.49
N GLU A 127 -20.75 -13.10 11.78
CA GLU A 127 -21.91 -12.40 12.29
C GLU A 127 -21.50 -11.00 12.74
N LEU A 128 -22.09 -9.97 12.15
CA LEU A 128 -21.75 -8.56 12.38
C LEU A 128 -22.99 -7.67 12.32
N ALA A 129 -22.91 -6.46 12.90
CA ALA A 129 -23.88 -5.41 12.64
C ALA A 129 -23.65 -4.91 11.19
N ASP A 130 -24.43 -5.45 10.26
CA ASP A 130 -24.18 -5.31 8.83
C ASP A 130 -24.58 -3.91 8.35
N PRO A 131 -23.62 -3.08 7.88
CA PRO A 131 -23.92 -1.73 7.39
C PRO A 131 -24.89 -1.70 6.22
N ILE A 132 -24.92 -2.75 5.39
CA ILE A 132 -25.80 -2.88 4.22
C ILE A 132 -27.23 -3.20 4.67
N ALA A 133 -27.38 -3.93 5.79
CA ALA A 133 -28.66 -4.22 6.41
C ALA A 133 -29.05 -3.19 7.49
N ASN A 134 -28.61 -1.94 7.36
CA ASN A 134 -28.89 -0.85 8.29
C ASN A 134 -28.50 -1.17 9.75
N GLY A 135 -27.36 -1.84 9.94
CA GLY A 135 -26.83 -2.20 11.25
C GLY A 135 -27.48 -3.43 11.89
N LYS A 136 -28.44 -4.09 11.22
CA LYS A 136 -29.01 -5.35 11.71
C LYS A 136 -27.91 -6.39 11.85
N ARG A 137 -27.95 -7.19 12.93
CA ARG A 137 -27.05 -8.33 13.07
C ARG A 137 -27.36 -9.37 12.00
N MET A 138 -26.41 -9.63 11.11
CA MET A 138 -26.56 -10.59 10.01
C MET A 138 -25.39 -11.56 10.03
N LYS A 139 -25.65 -12.80 9.65
CA LYS A 139 -24.63 -13.80 9.33
C LYS A 139 -24.34 -13.73 7.84
N ARG A 140 -23.08 -13.49 7.47
CA ARG A 140 -22.62 -13.37 6.08
C ARG A 140 -21.48 -14.35 5.81
N LYS A 141 -21.48 -15.02 4.66
CA LYS A 141 -20.34 -15.87 4.26
C LYS A 141 -19.15 -14.99 3.92
N LEU A 142 -17.96 -15.42 4.31
CA LEU A 142 -16.70 -14.86 3.84
C LEU A 142 -16.39 -15.46 2.47
N VAL A 143 -16.11 -14.59 1.49
CA VAL A 143 -16.03 -14.96 0.07
C VAL A 143 -14.64 -14.82 -0.51
N LEU A 144 -13.93 -13.75 -0.14
CA LEU A 144 -12.56 -13.48 -0.58
C LEU A 144 -11.67 -13.07 0.59
N THR A 145 -10.38 -13.27 0.43
CA THR A 145 -9.33 -12.62 1.22
C THR A 145 -8.39 -11.89 0.27
N THR A 146 -7.91 -10.71 0.68
CA THR A 146 -6.91 -9.93 -0.07
C THR A 146 -5.85 -9.43 0.88
N GLY A 147 -4.58 -9.52 0.51
CA GLY A 147 -3.50 -8.97 1.31
C GLY A 147 -2.16 -9.66 1.10
N SER A 148 -1.21 -9.32 1.95
CA SER A 148 0.15 -9.87 1.96
C SER A 148 0.31 -10.91 3.07
N HIS A 149 1.52 -11.45 3.21
CA HIS A 149 1.89 -12.30 4.34
C HIS A 149 2.05 -11.54 5.67
N HIS A 150 1.84 -10.22 5.68
CA HIS A 150 1.82 -9.41 6.89
C HIS A 150 0.39 -9.06 7.35
N MET A 151 -0.54 -8.86 6.41
CA MET A 151 -1.90 -8.38 6.70
C MET A 151 -2.91 -8.92 5.71
N GLN A 152 -4.09 -9.30 6.20
CA GLN A 152 -5.20 -9.78 5.38
C GLN A 152 -6.50 -9.01 5.68
N VAL A 153 -7.16 -8.56 4.62
CA VAL A 153 -8.56 -8.12 4.66
C VAL A 153 -9.46 -9.25 4.16
N PHE A 154 -10.64 -9.36 4.77
CA PHE A 154 -11.65 -10.33 4.36
C PHE A 154 -12.87 -9.61 3.78
N TRP A 155 -13.47 -10.27 2.80
CA TRP A 155 -14.66 -9.81 2.13
C TRP A 155 -15.81 -10.78 2.37
N TYR A 156 -17.01 -10.25 2.53
CA TYR A 156 -18.22 -11.02 2.82
C TYR A 156 -19.33 -10.79 1.80
N GLU A 157 -20.30 -11.69 1.78
CA GLU A 157 -21.50 -11.59 0.95
C GLU A 157 -22.31 -10.35 1.29
N SER A 158 -22.38 -9.41 0.34
CA SER A 158 -23.13 -8.18 0.51
C SER A 158 -24.64 -8.34 0.31
N GLY A 159 -25.06 -9.43 -0.34
CA GLY A 159 -26.41 -9.59 -0.88
C GLY A 159 -26.58 -9.00 -2.29
N TYR A 160 -25.50 -8.69 -3.00
CA TYR A 160 -25.51 -8.35 -4.42
C TYR A 160 -24.50 -9.20 -5.20
N ASP A 161 -24.90 -9.67 -6.38
CA ASP A 161 -24.04 -10.50 -7.22
C ASP A 161 -22.74 -9.78 -7.61
N GLY A 162 -21.65 -10.54 -7.66
CA GLY A 162 -20.32 -10.06 -8.05
C GLY A 162 -19.74 -8.94 -7.20
N THR A 163 -20.38 -8.57 -6.08
CA THR A 163 -20.09 -7.33 -5.35
C THR A 163 -19.83 -7.59 -3.88
N PRO A 164 -18.62 -8.05 -3.52
CA PRO A 164 -18.30 -8.36 -2.14
C PRO A 164 -18.15 -7.08 -1.29
N ALA A 165 -18.51 -7.17 -0.01
CA ALA A 165 -18.35 -6.09 0.97
C ALA A 165 -17.12 -6.34 1.85
N GLN A 166 -16.44 -5.28 2.29
CA GLN A 166 -15.21 -5.42 3.09
C GLN A 166 -15.50 -5.42 4.60
N LEU A 167 -14.82 -6.29 5.35
CA LEU A 167 -14.76 -6.14 6.81
C LEU A 167 -13.99 -4.86 7.21
N PRO A 168 -14.46 -4.09 8.21
CA PRO A 168 -13.77 -2.90 8.69
C PRO A 168 -12.57 -3.21 9.61
N ILE A 169 -12.13 -4.47 9.65
CA ILE A 169 -10.99 -4.98 10.43
C ILE A 169 -10.00 -5.69 9.50
N VAL A 170 -8.74 -5.69 9.91
CA VAL A 170 -7.62 -6.37 9.23
C VAL A 170 -7.06 -7.40 10.19
N TYR A 171 -6.75 -8.60 9.70
CA TYR A 171 -5.96 -9.55 10.47
C TYR A 171 -4.48 -9.21 10.28
N TYR A 172 -3.84 -8.78 11.36
CA TYR A 172 -2.42 -8.47 11.37
C TYR A 172 -1.63 -9.72 11.79
N ILE A 173 -0.94 -10.31 10.81
CA ILE A 173 -0.35 -11.65 10.91
C ILE A 173 0.80 -11.68 11.92
N ASP A 174 1.72 -10.72 11.85
CA ASP A 174 2.90 -10.73 12.72
C ASP A 174 2.53 -10.68 14.22
N ALA A 175 1.43 -9.99 14.57
CA ALA A 175 0.92 -9.92 15.94
C ALA A 175 -0.24 -10.91 16.21
N GLN A 176 -0.58 -11.76 15.24
CA GLN A 176 -1.64 -12.77 15.30
C GLN A 176 -2.98 -12.24 15.86
N ARG A 177 -3.36 -11.02 15.48
CA ARG A 177 -4.56 -10.36 16.02
C ARG A 177 -5.30 -9.53 14.99
N TRP A 178 -6.58 -9.28 15.27
CA TRP A 178 -7.40 -8.33 14.54
C TRP A 178 -7.15 -6.90 15.00
N ILE A 179 -7.09 -5.98 14.04
CA ILE A 179 -6.97 -4.54 14.29
C ILE A 179 -8.01 -3.79 13.44
N PRO A 180 -8.45 -2.58 13.87
CA PRO A 180 -9.26 -1.73 13.00
C PRO A 180 -8.52 -1.46 11.69
N ARG A 181 -9.21 -1.51 10.54
CA ARG A 181 -8.58 -1.32 9.23
C ARG A 181 -7.83 0.01 9.12
N LYS A 182 -8.37 1.08 9.73
CA LYS A 182 -7.72 2.40 9.73
C LYS A 182 -6.36 2.38 10.43
N SER A 183 -6.15 1.46 11.37
CA SER A 183 -4.91 1.29 12.11
C SER A 183 -3.83 0.54 11.35
N ALA A 184 -4.16 -0.08 10.19
CA ALA A 184 -3.21 -0.79 9.34
C ALA A 184 -2.40 0.14 8.43
N PHE A 185 -2.74 1.44 8.38
CA PHE A 185 -2.13 2.45 7.52
C PHE A 185 -1.72 3.66 8.36
N LEU A 186 -0.84 4.50 7.82
CA LEU A 186 -0.56 5.80 8.45
C LEU A 186 -1.69 6.75 8.09
N ARG A 187 -2.71 6.77 8.94
CA ARG A 187 -3.96 7.52 8.71
C ARG A 187 -4.40 8.22 9.99
N HIS A 188 -4.78 9.49 9.84
CA HIS A 188 -5.26 10.28 10.97
C HIS A 188 -6.56 9.70 11.54
N PRO A 189 -6.75 9.63 12.87
CA PRO A 189 -7.95 9.07 13.50
C PRO A 189 -9.28 9.67 13.02
N ASP A 190 -9.30 10.99 12.78
CA ASP A 190 -10.50 11.72 12.35
C ASP A 190 -10.88 11.48 10.89
N MET A 191 -10.00 10.87 10.10
CA MET A 191 -10.31 10.51 8.71
C MET A 191 -11.15 9.24 8.69
N ALA A 192 -12.36 9.23 9.22
CA ALA A 192 -13.28 8.09 9.08
C ALA A 192 -13.73 7.96 7.62
N LYS A 193 -13.70 6.74 7.07
CA LYS A 193 -14.43 6.40 5.82
C LYS A 193 -15.65 5.59 6.21
N GLY A 194 -16.75 5.80 5.50
CA GLY A 194 -17.93 4.94 5.61
C GLY A 194 -17.65 3.52 5.11
N PRO A 195 -18.67 2.65 5.12
CA PRO A 195 -18.56 1.27 4.65
C PRO A 195 -18.01 1.22 3.22
N GLU A 196 -16.98 0.41 3.00
CA GLU A 196 -16.31 0.29 1.70
C GLU A 196 -16.96 -0.83 0.88
N PHE A 197 -18.12 -0.50 0.32
CA PHE A 197 -18.84 -1.36 -0.61
C PHE A 197 -18.15 -1.37 -1.98
N SER A 198 -18.06 -2.53 -2.64
CA SER A 198 -17.44 -2.70 -3.99
C SER A 198 -15.98 -2.28 -4.15
N ARG A 199 -15.25 -2.01 -3.05
CA ARG A 199 -13.87 -1.54 -3.10
C ARG A 199 -12.93 -2.54 -3.79
N TRP A 200 -13.20 -3.84 -3.64
CA TRP A 200 -12.44 -4.86 -4.33
C TRP A 200 -12.53 -4.68 -5.85
N ASN A 201 -13.76 -4.55 -6.38
CA ASN A 201 -14.06 -4.41 -7.80
C ASN A 201 -13.46 -3.14 -8.42
N ALA A 202 -13.53 -2.02 -7.70
CA ALA A 202 -13.13 -0.72 -8.24
C ALA A 202 -11.62 -0.47 -8.16
N ILE A 203 -10.95 -0.99 -7.13
CA ILE A 203 -9.57 -0.62 -6.78
C ILE A 203 -8.67 -1.83 -6.67
N CYS A 204 -8.97 -2.78 -5.78
CA CYS A 204 -8.02 -3.85 -5.42
C CYS A 204 -7.80 -4.85 -6.56
N SER A 205 -8.86 -5.20 -7.30
CA SER A 205 -8.80 -6.17 -8.38
C SER A 205 -7.81 -5.75 -9.48
N ASN A 206 -7.66 -4.44 -9.71
CA ASN A 206 -6.77 -3.91 -10.74
C ASN A 206 -5.33 -4.43 -10.63
N CYS A 207 -4.84 -4.66 -9.41
CA CYS A 207 -3.47 -5.16 -9.20
C CYS A 207 -3.41 -6.53 -8.51
N HIS A 208 -4.50 -7.03 -7.92
CA HIS A 208 -4.51 -8.26 -7.12
C HIS A 208 -5.25 -9.44 -7.78
N ALA A 209 -5.52 -9.36 -9.09
CA ALA A 209 -6.06 -10.45 -9.88
C ALA A 209 -5.55 -10.36 -11.33
N THR A 210 -5.66 -11.46 -12.09
CA THR A 210 -5.16 -11.53 -13.46
C THR A 210 -6.26 -11.20 -14.49
N GLN A 211 -5.90 -10.40 -15.50
CA GLN A 211 -6.76 -9.94 -16.60
C GLN A 211 -8.14 -9.50 -16.13
N VAL A 212 -8.14 -8.48 -15.27
CA VAL A 212 -9.38 -7.96 -14.71
C VAL A 212 -10.14 -7.14 -15.75
N ARG A 213 -11.45 -7.39 -15.78
CA ARG A 213 -12.45 -6.61 -16.51
C ARG A 213 -13.43 -6.08 -15.49
N THR A 214 -13.32 -4.79 -15.21
CA THR A 214 -14.23 -4.12 -14.29
C THR A 214 -15.41 -3.60 -15.09
N ARG A 215 -16.64 -4.00 -14.74
CA ARG A 215 -17.86 -3.38 -15.25
C ARG A 215 -18.67 -2.88 -14.06
N PRO A 216 -18.63 -1.57 -13.76
CA PRO A 216 -19.44 -0.98 -12.69
C PRO A 216 -20.93 -1.10 -13.00
N PRO A 217 -21.79 -1.07 -11.97
CA PRO A 217 -23.24 -1.11 -12.14
C PRO A 217 -23.73 0.04 -13.01
N ALA A 218 -24.80 -0.21 -13.77
CA ALA A 218 -25.53 0.85 -14.43
C ALA A 218 -26.20 1.77 -13.39
N ARG A 219 -26.58 2.97 -13.81
CA ARG A 219 -27.21 3.95 -12.90
C ARG A 219 -28.50 3.36 -12.31
N GLY A 220 -28.53 3.20 -10.99
CA GLY A 220 -29.67 2.64 -10.26
C GLY A 220 -29.49 1.18 -9.84
N ASP A 221 -28.47 0.51 -10.38
CA ASP A 221 -28.05 -0.84 -9.97
C ASP A 221 -26.94 -0.78 -8.92
N VAL A 222 -26.70 -1.92 -8.29
CA VAL A 222 -25.71 -2.09 -7.22
C VAL A 222 -24.70 -3.19 -7.55
N ALA A 223 -25.09 -4.17 -8.36
CA ALA A 223 -24.27 -5.32 -8.72
C ALA A 223 -23.21 -4.98 -9.79
N TRP A 224 -21.98 -5.36 -9.53
CA TRP A 224 -20.85 -5.29 -10.45
C TRP A 224 -20.75 -6.56 -11.30
N ASP A 225 -20.41 -6.40 -12.57
CA ASP A 225 -19.99 -7.51 -13.45
C ASP A 225 -18.46 -7.50 -13.59
N THR A 226 -17.77 -7.66 -12.46
CA THR A 226 -16.31 -7.80 -12.48
C THR A 226 -15.94 -9.24 -12.82
N ARG A 227 -15.07 -9.39 -13.82
CA ARG A 227 -14.55 -10.68 -14.26
C ARG A 227 -13.04 -10.73 -14.21
N VAL A 228 -12.49 -11.89 -13.88
CA VAL A 228 -11.04 -12.14 -13.82
C VAL A 228 -10.70 -13.42 -14.56
N ALA A 229 -9.49 -13.52 -15.13
CA ALA A 229 -9.01 -14.80 -15.65
C ALA A 229 -8.63 -15.77 -14.50
N GLU A 230 -8.07 -15.22 -13.41
CA GLU A 230 -7.69 -15.93 -12.20
C GLU A 230 -7.57 -14.96 -11.02
N PHE A 231 -7.88 -15.41 -9.79
CA PHE A 231 -7.61 -14.65 -8.57
C PHE A 231 -6.13 -14.74 -8.20
N GLY A 232 -5.57 -13.64 -7.70
CA GLY A 232 -4.12 -13.53 -7.49
C GLY A 232 -3.37 -13.25 -8.79
N ILE A 233 -2.05 -13.16 -8.67
CA ILE A 233 -1.18 -12.92 -9.81
C ILE A 233 -0.73 -14.28 -10.35
N SER A 234 -1.38 -14.70 -11.44
CA SER A 234 -1.17 -15.98 -12.12
C SER A 234 0.03 -15.92 -13.07
N CYS A 235 0.41 -17.07 -13.64
CA CYS A 235 1.48 -17.15 -14.65
C CYS A 235 1.26 -16.15 -15.80
N GLU A 236 0.02 -16.05 -16.28
CA GLU A 236 -0.35 -15.27 -17.46
C GLU A 236 -0.33 -13.76 -17.23
N ALA A 237 -0.24 -13.29 -15.98
CA ALA A 237 -0.02 -11.87 -15.68
C ALA A 237 1.38 -11.39 -16.13
N CYS A 238 2.36 -12.29 -16.12
CA CYS A 238 3.76 -12.03 -16.51
C CYS A 238 4.13 -12.65 -17.86
N HIS A 239 3.46 -13.71 -18.29
CA HIS A 239 3.77 -14.42 -19.53
C HIS A 239 2.80 -14.10 -20.69
N GLY A 240 1.66 -13.46 -20.39
CA GLY A 240 0.58 -13.25 -21.34
C GLY A 240 -0.31 -14.49 -21.50
N PRO A 241 -1.32 -14.43 -22.39
CA PRO A 241 -2.29 -15.51 -22.60
C PRO A 241 -1.63 -16.79 -23.16
N GLY A 242 -1.89 -17.94 -22.54
CA GLY A 242 -1.21 -19.20 -22.82
C GLY A 242 -1.86 -20.13 -23.85
N GLU A 243 -3.07 -19.86 -24.33
CA GLU A 243 -3.81 -20.76 -25.23
C GLU A 243 -3.03 -21.13 -26.50
N ASN A 244 -2.54 -20.12 -27.23
CA ASN A 244 -1.80 -20.36 -28.47
C ASN A 244 -0.46 -21.06 -28.21
N HIS A 245 0.18 -20.78 -27.08
CA HIS A 245 1.39 -21.47 -26.66
C HIS A 245 1.14 -22.97 -26.47
N ILE A 246 0.09 -23.34 -25.75
CA ILE A 246 -0.29 -24.74 -25.56
C ILE A 246 -0.60 -25.40 -26.90
N GLN A 247 -1.38 -24.74 -27.77
CA GLN A 247 -1.73 -25.27 -29.09
C GLN A 247 -0.51 -25.50 -29.98
N CYS A 248 0.48 -24.60 -29.96
CA CYS A 248 1.72 -24.75 -30.73
C CYS A 248 2.57 -25.95 -30.28
N HIS A 249 2.50 -26.33 -28.99
CA HIS A 249 3.29 -27.44 -28.42
C HIS A 249 2.48 -28.72 -28.18
N ASP A 250 1.19 -28.73 -28.53
CA ASP A 250 0.35 -29.92 -28.45
C ASP A 250 0.69 -30.91 -29.57
N SER A 251 1.47 -31.93 -29.20
CA SER A 251 1.89 -33.02 -30.10
C SER A 251 0.74 -33.81 -30.74
N SER A 252 -0.49 -33.72 -30.21
CA SER A 252 -1.67 -34.37 -30.81
C SER A 252 -2.21 -33.63 -32.04
N LEU A 253 -2.03 -32.30 -32.10
CA LEU A 253 -2.41 -31.47 -33.26
C LEU A 253 -1.36 -31.52 -34.38
N ALA A 254 -0.09 -31.74 -34.03
CA ALA A 254 1.00 -31.91 -35.00
C ALA A 254 0.87 -33.17 -35.87
N ALA A 255 0.11 -34.18 -35.43
CA ALA A 255 -0.14 -35.41 -36.20
C ALA A 255 -1.18 -35.23 -37.33
N THR A 256 -2.01 -34.19 -37.26
CA THR A 256 -3.08 -33.91 -38.24
C THR A 256 -2.72 -32.85 -39.29
N SER A 257 -1.66 -32.07 -39.10
CA SER A 257 -1.22 -31.02 -40.02
C SER A 257 -0.02 -31.46 -40.87
N LEU A 258 -0.28 -32.34 -41.83
CA LEU A 258 0.66 -32.75 -42.88
C LEU A 258 0.90 -31.60 -43.89
N SER A 259 1.34 -30.41 -43.46
CA SER A 259 1.84 -29.36 -44.36
C SER A 259 2.54 -28.14 -43.73
N LEU A 260 2.82 -28.07 -42.43
CA LEU A 260 3.58 -26.94 -41.87
C LEU A 260 4.86 -27.45 -41.21
N SER A 261 5.99 -26.99 -41.74
CA SER A 261 7.30 -27.11 -41.12
C SER A 261 7.21 -26.71 -39.64
N ILE A 262 7.57 -27.62 -38.75
CA ILE A 262 7.68 -27.47 -37.29
C ILE A 262 8.64 -26.30 -36.88
N GLY A 263 9.24 -25.60 -37.84
CA GLY A 263 10.14 -24.46 -37.63
C GLY A 263 9.52 -23.06 -37.81
N ASP A 264 8.27 -22.92 -38.29
CA ASP A 264 7.72 -21.60 -38.67
C ASP A 264 6.61 -21.07 -37.73
N THR A 265 6.16 -21.83 -36.72
CA THR A 265 5.24 -21.31 -35.70
C THR A 265 6.02 -20.61 -34.61
N VAL A 266 6.02 -19.27 -34.61
CA VAL A 266 6.60 -18.46 -33.53
C VAL A 266 5.74 -18.65 -32.28
N ASP A 267 6.32 -19.27 -31.24
CA ASP A 267 5.70 -19.40 -29.93
C ASP A 267 5.39 -18.00 -29.36
N PRO A 268 4.10 -17.66 -29.14
CA PRO A 268 3.71 -16.32 -28.74
C PRO A 268 3.87 -16.07 -27.23
N ILE A 269 4.22 -17.09 -26.42
CA ILE A 269 4.40 -16.87 -24.99
C ILE A 269 5.62 -16.00 -24.73
N VAL A 270 5.46 -15.03 -23.84
CA VAL A 270 6.55 -14.13 -23.50
C VAL A 270 7.42 -14.80 -22.45
N ASN A 271 8.74 -14.77 -22.64
CA ASN A 271 9.69 -15.04 -21.58
C ASN A 271 10.25 -13.71 -21.09
N PRO A 272 9.84 -13.20 -19.90
CA PRO A 272 10.28 -11.90 -19.41
C PRO A 272 11.80 -11.76 -19.31
N ALA A 273 12.51 -12.85 -19.01
CA ALA A 273 13.98 -12.85 -18.90
C ALA A 273 14.70 -12.61 -20.24
N LYS A 274 13.99 -12.66 -21.38
CA LYS A 274 14.52 -12.35 -22.71
C LYS A 274 14.15 -10.95 -23.22
N LEU A 275 13.27 -10.23 -22.52
CA LEU A 275 12.89 -8.87 -22.88
C LEU A 275 14.02 -7.87 -22.58
N PRO A 276 14.12 -6.76 -23.33
CA PRO A 276 14.92 -5.60 -22.94
C PRO A 276 14.59 -5.10 -21.53
N ALA A 277 15.55 -4.47 -20.85
CA ALA A 277 15.43 -4.07 -19.44
C ALA A 277 14.18 -3.20 -19.16
N GLU A 278 13.87 -2.27 -20.06
CA GLU A 278 12.69 -1.41 -19.99
C GLU A 278 11.39 -2.22 -20.06
N LEU A 279 11.15 -2.93 -21.16
CA LEU A 279 9.93 -3.73 -21.38
C LEU A 279 9.74 -4.82 -20.32
N ARG A 280 10.84 -5.40 -19.82
CA ARG A 280 10.81 -6.35 -18.71
C ARG A 280 10.35 -5.70 -17.39
N SER A 281 10.75 -4.45 -17.17
CA SER A 281 10.36 -3.69 -15.98
C SER A 281 8.93 -3.18 -16.06
N ASP A 282 8.48 -2.78 -17.26
CA ASP A 282 7.12 -2.33 -17.55
C ASP A 282 6.07 -3.37 -17.17
N MET A 283 6.37 -4.65 -17.39
CA MET A 283 5.55 -5.76 -16.92
C MET A 283 5.28 -5.73 -15.42
N CYS A 284 6.28 -5.33 -14.62
CA CYS A 284 6.15 -5.19 -13.17
C CYS A 284 5.42 -3.89 -12.81
N GLY A 285 5.68 -2.82 -13.56
CA GLY A 285 5.11 -1.49 -13.38
C GLY A 285 3.58 -1.41 -13.51
N GLN A 286 2.94 -2.34 -14.24
CA GLN A 286 1.49 -2.38 -14.33
C GLN A 286 0.78 -2.56 -12.96
N CYS A 287 1.51 -3.09 -11.97
CA CYS A 287 1.05 -3.28 -10.59
C CYS A 287 1.91 -2.52 -9.57
N HIS A 288 3.24 -2.57 -9.71
CA HIS A 288 4.21 -1.91 -8.82
C HIS A 288 4.54 -0.47 -9.24
N GLY A 289 3.80 0.11 -10.18
CA GLY A 289 3.88 1.51 -10.57
C GLY A 289 2.66 2.29 -10.09
N MET A 290 2.81 3.61 -9.98
CA MET A 290 1.69 4.51 -9.71
C MET A 290 0.85 4.67 -10.97
N MET A 291 -0.03 3.70 -11.22
CA MET A 291 -0.84 3.65 -12.44
C MET A 291 -2.21 4.32 -12.23
N MET A 292 -2.65 5.05 -13.25
CA MET A 292 -4.02 5.51 -13.40
C MET A 292 -4.68 4.81 -14.59
N ILE A 293 -5.96 4.49 -14.44
CA ILE A 293 -6.81 4.12 -15.57
C ILE A 293 -7.35 5.40 -16.19
N SER A 294 -7.11 5.60 -17.49
CA SER A 294 -7.55 6.77 -18.25
C SER A 294 -8.46 6.32 -19.38
N ILE A 295 -9.72 6.74 -19.32
CA ILE A 295 -10.77 6.44 -20.29
C ILE A 295 -11.28 7.78 -20.81
N ALA A 296 -11.17 8.03 -22.11
CA ALA A 296 -11.48 9.33 -22.70
C ALA A 296 -12.98 9.50 -23.05
N ASP A 297 -13.63 8.42 -23.45
CA ASP A 297 -15.00 8.43 -23.96
C ASP A 297 -15.74 7.10 -23.72
N ALA A 298 -17.02 7.06 -24.10
CA ALA A 298 -17.90 5.91 -23.88
C ALA A 298 -17.51 4.67 -24.71
N ASP A 299 -16.89 4.84 -25.88
CA ASP A 299 -16.49 3.72 -26.74
C ASP A 299 -15.26 3.03 -26.13
N GLN A 300 -14.27 3.84 -25.70
CA GLN A 300 -13.13 3.39 -24.91
C GLN A 300 -13.56 2.71 -23.61
N GLN A 301 -14.58 3.25 -22.94
CA GLN A 301 -15.12 2.68 -21.72
C GLN A 301 -15.69 1.28 -21.97
N GLU A 302 -16.54 1.12 -23.00
CA GLU A 302 -17.12 -0.18 -23.32
C GLU A 302 -16.05 -1.19 -23.76
N GLN A 303 -15.03 -0.73 -24.50
CA GLN A 303 -13.88 -1.56 -24.87
C GLN A 303 -13.12 -2.02 -23.62
N TYR A 304 -12.81 -1.13 -22.67
CA TYR A 304 -12.15 -1.48 -21.43
C TYR A 304 -12.99 -2.44 -20.58
N PHE A 305 -14.31 -2.25 -20.50
CA PHE A 305 -15.20 -3.16 -19.77
C PHE A 305 -15.28 -4.56 -20.40
N LYS A 306 -15.15 -4.64 -21.72
CA LYS A 306 -15.20 -5.91 -22.45
C LYS A 306 -13.87 -6.67 -22.40
N ASP A 307 -12.76 -5.97 -22.63
CA ASP A 307 -11.45 -6.58 -22.88
C ASP A 307 -10.51 -6.47 -21.67
N GLY A 308 -10.74 -5.50 -20.79
CA GLY A 308 -9.93 -5.22 -19.62
C GLY A 308 -8.65 -4.47 -19.99
N ARG A 309 -7.59 -4.68 -19.22
CA ARG A 309 -6.26 -4.15 -19.56
C ARG A 309 -5.77 -4.75 -20.88
N GLN A 310 -5.32 -3.89 -21.78
CA GLN A 310 -4.79 -4.29 -23.09
C GLN A 310 -3.27 -4.46 -23.09
N PHE A 311 -2.57 -3.90 -22.11
CA PHE A 311 -1.16 -4.18 -21.88
C PHE A 311 -0.88 -5.68 -21.85
N ARG A 312 0.16 -6.11 -22.54
CA ARG A 312 0.71 -7.46 -22.51
C ARG A 312 2.19 -7.39 -22.11
N PRO A 313 2.71 -8.41 -21.42
CA PRO A 313 4.15 -8.50 -21.16
C PRO A 313 4.94 -8.33 -22.47
N GLY A 314 5.94 -7.44 -22.46
CA GLY A 314 6.66 -7.07 -23.68
C GLY A 314 6.17 -5.78 -24.36
N ASP A 315 4.99 -5.27 -24.02
CA ASP A 315 4.56 -3.93 -24.40
C ASP A 315 5.27 -2.87 -23.55
N SER A 316 5.31 -1.63 -24.04
CA SER A 316 5.68 -0.48 -23.21
C SER A 316 4.47 0.04 -22.44
N LEU A 317 4.66 0.40 -21.17
CA LEU A 317 3.64 1.09 -20.38
C LEU A 317 3.29 2.48 -20.91
N ASN A 318 4.21 3.14 -21.62
CA ASN A 318 3.95 4.47 -22.20
C ASN A 318 2.93 4.42 -23.33
N ASP A 319 2.87 3.30 -24.06
CA ASP A 319 1.98 3.08 -25.19
C ASP A 319 0.74 2.25 -24.82
N ALA A 320 0.67 1.78 -23.57
CA ALA A 320 -0.37 0.89 -23.09
C ALA A 320 -1.75 1.57 -23.06
N PRO A 321 -2.75 1.07 -23.81
CA PRO A 321 -4.09 1.63 -23.78
C PRO A 321 -4.67 1.65 -22.37
N PHE A 322 -5.32 2.76 -22.03
CA PHE A 322 -5.97 3.04 -20.75
C PHE A 322 -5.04 3.15 -19.54
N LEU A 323 -3.77 2.78 -19.64
CA LEU A 323 -2.84 2.83 -18.52
C LEU A 323 -1.97 4.09 -18.64
N ARG A 324 -1.96 4.91 -17.59
CA ARG A 324 -1.08 6.07 -17.49
C ARG A 324 -0.24 5.98 -16.24
N LEU A 325 1.08 5.96 -16.41
CA LEU A 325 2.00 6.02 -15.29
C LEU A 325 2.11 7.45 -14.75
N VAL A 326 1.85 7.63 -13.47
CA VAL A 326 2.03 8.90 -12.78
C VAL A 326 3.47 9.02 -12.33
N ARG A 327 4.12 10.09 -12.80
CA ARG A 327 5.47 10.49 -12.44
C ARG A 327 5.42 11.89 -11.85
N ALA A 328 6.11 12.11 -10.74
CA ALA A 328 5.97 13.32 -9.92
C ALA A 328 7.27 14.13 -9.80
N THR A 329 8.31 13.76 -10.54
CA THR A 329 9.55 14.55 -10.64
C THR A 329 9.29 15.88 -11.33
N GLU A 330 10.17 16.86 -11.12
CA GLU A 330 10.00 18.23 -11.65
C GLU A 330 9.64 18.26 -13.14
N GLU A 331 10.33 17.45 -13.95
CA GLU A 331 10.08 17.28 -15.39
C GLU A 331 8.62 16.88 -15.70
N HIS A 332 8.03 16.01 -14.89
CA HIS A 332 6.74 15.37 -15.17
C HIS A 332 5.54 16.13 -14.60
N ARG A 333 5.76 17.06 -13.65
CA ARG A 333 4.69 17.79 -12.97
C ARG A 333 3.83 18.66 -13.88
N THR A 334 4.37 19.08 -15.01
CA THR A 334 3.64 19.89 -15.99
C THR A 334 2.79 19.06 -16.95
N GLY A 335 3.00 17.74 -16.98
CA GLY A 335 2.29 16.80 -17.83
C GLY A 335 0.82 16.61 -17.46
N GLU A 336 0.01 16.20 -18.44
CA GLU A 336 -1.43 15.99 -18.27
C GLU A 336 -1.74 14.91 -17.22
N THR A 337 -1.04 13.77 -17.28
CA THR A 337 -1.23 12.67 -16.33
C THR A 337 -1.03 13.12 -14.88
N PHE A 338 0.03 13.86 -14.59
CA PHE A 338 0.27 14.37 -13.25
C PHE A 338 -0.81 15.37 -12.83
N LYS A 339 -1.21 16.30 -13.71
CA LYS A 339 -2.28 17.25 -13.40
C LYS A 339 -3.61 16.57 -13.08
N LEU A 340 -3.97 15.51 -13.80
CA LEU A 340 -5.17 14.70 -13.52
C LEU A 340 -5.08 13.98 -12.18
N PHE A 341 -3.89 13.46 -11.84
CA PHE A 341 -3.63 12.85 -10.55
C PHE A 341 -3.75 13.87 -9.40
N ASP A 342 -3.07 15.01 -9.54
CA ASP A 342 -2.96 16.07 -8.54
C ASP A 342 -4.29 16.83 -8.31
N ALA A 343 -5.18 16.83 -9.30
CA ALA A 343 -6.53 17.38 -9.16
C ALA A 343 -7.34 16.71 -8.04
N HIS A 344 -6.97 15.48 -7.65
CA HIS A 344 -7.55 14.82 -6.47
C HIS A 344 -6.81 15.27 -5.21
N SER A 345 -7.43 16.19 -4.45
CA SER A 345 -6.85 16.76 -3.23
C SER A 345 -6.25 15.70 -2.32
N GLY A 346 -4.98 15.86 -1.96
CA GLY A 346 -4.29 14.92 -1.08
C GLY A 346 -3.41 13.88 -1.79
N PHE A 347 -3.69 13.54 -3.05
CA PHE A 347 -3.12 12.35 -3.68
C PHE A 347 -1.61 12.45 -3.87
N THR A 348 -1.09 13.56 -4.39
CA THR A 348 0.34 13.73 -4.61
C THR A 348 1.14 13.58 -3.32
N GLN A 349 0.82 14.36 -2.28
CA GLN A 349 1.54 14.32 -1.01
C GLN A 349 1.41 12.99 -0.25
N ASN A 350 0.35 12.21 -0.54
CA ASN A 350 0.11 10.91 0.07
C ASN A 350 0.94 9.79 -0.58
N HIS A 351 1.50 10.01 -1.77
CA HIS A 351 2.25 8.98 -2.49
C HIS A 351 3.67 9.39 -2.85
N PHE A 352 3.94 10.70 -2.96
CA PHE A 352 5.22 11.25 -3.38
C PHE A 352 5.77 12.28 -2.40
N TRP A 353 7.08 12.28 -2.22
CA TRP A 353 7.84 13.39 -1.67
C TRP A 353 7.80 14.59 -2.62
N SER A 354 8.16 15.78 -2.14
CA SER A 354 8.06 17.00 -2.94
C SER A 354 9.04 17.07 -4.12
N ASP A 355 9.97 16.12 -4.27
CA ASP A 355 10.83 15.93 -5.44
C ASP A 355 10.34 14.82 -6.40
N GLY A 356 9.27 14.11 -6.04
CA GLY A 356 8.69 13.04 -6.83
C GLY A 356 9.13 11.62 -6.47
N GLU A 357 9.97 11.43 -5.46
CA GLU A 357 10.24 10.07 -4.95
C GLU A 357 9.02 9.48 -4.23
N ILE A 358 8.88 8.15 -4.29
CA ILE A 358 7.77 7.43 -3.66
C ILE A 358 7.83 7.46 -2.13
N ARG A 359 6.67 7.56 -1.49
CA ARG A 359 6.45 7.51 -0.03
C ARG A 359 5.77 6.23 0.45
N VAL A 360 5.15 5.46 -0.44
CA VAL A 360 4.33 4.28 -0.10
C VAL A 360 4.86 3.00 -0.75
N THR A 361 4.70 1.86 -0.08
CA THR A 361 5.16 0.58 -0.64
C THR A 361 4.32 0.13 -1.84
N GLY A 362 4.75 -0.94 -2.52
CA GLY A 362 4.03 -1.48 -3.68
C GLY A 362 4.07 -0.55 -4.90
N ARG A 363 4.97 0.44 -4.90
CA ARG A 363 5.17 1.42 -5.97
C ARG A 363 6.64 1.52 -6.38
N ASP A 364 7.39 0.44 -6.15
CA ASP A 364 8.84 0.36 -6.32
C ASP A 364 9.31 0.63 -7.75
N TYR A 365 8.54 0.22 -8.76
CA TYR A 365 8.84 0.53 -10.16
C TYR A 365 8.86 2.04 -10.40
N SER A 366 7.91 2.79 -9.82
CA SER A 366 7.88 4.25 -9.96
C SER A 366 9.11 4.93 -9.37
N GLY A 367 9.72 4.38 -8.32
CA GLY A 367 11.03 4.85 -7.83
C GLY A 367 12.16 4.43 -8.76
N MET A 368 12.22 3.14 -9.11
CA MET A 368 13.30 2.54 -9.91
C MET A 368 13.50 3.25 -11.25
N ILE A 369 12.43 3.58 -11.98
CA ILE A 369 12.55 4.25 -13.27
C ILE A 369 13.06 5.69 -13.18
N GLU A 370 13.01 6.29 -12.00
CA GLU A 370 13.57 7.62 -11.75
C GLU A 370 15.07 7.58 -11.44
N SER A 371 15.60 6.40 -11.11
CA SER A 371 17.00 6.20 -10.76
C SER A 371 17.94 6.48 -11.94
N PRO A 372 19.16 6.99 -11.68
CA PRO A 372 20.20 7.06 -12.70
C PRO A 372 20.57 5.68 -13.27
N CYS A 373 20.46 4.62 -12.46
CA CYS A 373 20.76 3.25 -12.84
C CYS A 373 19.81 2.73 -13.94
N PHE A 374 18.53 3.12 -13.89
CA PHE A 374 17.55 2.80 -14.93
C PHE A 374 17.67 3.75 -16.13
N LYS A 375 17.69 5.06 -15.88
CA LYS A 375 17.71 6.08 -16.95
C LYS A 375 18.94 6.00 -17.85
N ASN A 376 20.09 5.65 -17.28
CA ASN A 376 21.38 5.67 -17.97
C ASN A 376 22.06 4.29 -18.03
N GLY A 377 21.35 3.21 -17.69
CA GLY A 377 21.91 1.87 -17.60
C GLY A 377 20.91 0.79 -17.98
N GLU A 378 21.18 -0.44 -17.57
CA GLU A 378 20.35 -1.62 -17.88
C GLU A 378 19.64 -2.19 -16.63
N LEU A 379 19.46 -1.36 -15.59
CA LEU A 379 18.75 -1.78 -14.40
C LEU A 379 17.33 -2.24 -14.75
N SER A 380 16.91 -3.37 -14.20
CA SER A 380 15.53 -3.84 -14.24
C SER A 380 15.18 -4.50 -12.92
N CYS A 381 13.89 -4.78 -12.69
CA CYS A 381 13.47 -5.57 -11.53
C CYS A 381 14.21 -6.92 -11.46
N PHE A 382 14.50 -7.52 -12.62
CA PHE A 382 15.21 -8.79 -12.74
C PHE A 382 16.72 -8.66 -12.51
N SER A 383 17.29 -7.46 -12.34
CA SER A 383 18.68 -7.32 -11.93
C SER A 383 18.87 -7.84 -10.49
N CYS A 384 17.85 -7.76 -9.65
CA CYS A 384 17.88 -8.20 -8.26
C CYS A 384 16.90 -9.35 -7.96
N HIS A 385 15.72 -9.37 -8.59
CA HIS A 385 14.67 -10.34 -8.31
C HIS A 385 14.65 -11.51 -9.29
N THR A 386 14.15 -12.66 -8.82
CA THR A 386 13.79 -13.82 -9.64
C THR A 386 12.38 -14.28 -9.30
N MET A 387 11.55 -14.51 -10.33
CA MET A 387 10.15 -14.89 -10.15
C MET A 387 9.94 -16.37 -9.86
N HIS A 388 10.98 -17.18 -10.09
CA HIS A 388 10.96 -18.60 -9.82
C HIS A 388 12.24 -19.01 -9.11
N GLU A 389 12.10 -19.83 -8.08
CA GLU A 389 13.19 -20.42 -7.32
C GLU A 389 13.03 -21.94 -7.28
N GLN A 390 13.95 -22.66 -7.92
CA GLN A 390 13.92 -24.11 -8.02
C GLN A 390 14.70 -24.79 -6.90
N ASP A 391 15.62 -24.08 -6.24
CA ASP A 391 16.30 -24.55 -5.05
C ASP A 391 15.34 -24.49 -3.85
N LEU A 392 14.77 -25.66 -3.50
CA LEU A 392 13.86 -25.82 -2.37
C LEU A 392 14.46 -25.32 -1.05
N SER A 393 15.79 -25.36 -0.87
CA SER A 393 16.45 -24.86 0.34
C SER A 393 16.36 -23.34 0.48
N ARG A 394 16.20 -22.62 -0.65
CA ARG A 394 16.07 -21.16 -0.71
C ARG A 394 14.63 -20.67 -0.71
N GLN A 395 13.64 -21.50 -1.10
CA GLN A 395 12.25 -21.04 -1.29
C GLN A 395 11.68 -20.31 -0.07
N ASN A 396 12.00 -20.77 1.14
CA ASN A 396 11.51 -20.14 2.38
C ASN A 396 12.01 -18.70 2.58
N THR A 397 13.25 -18.40 2.23
CA THR A 397 13.81 -17.04 2.35
C THR A 397 13.61 -16.22 1.09
N TRP A 398 13.49 -16.89 -0.06
CA TRP A 398 13.22 -16.27 -1.35
C TRP A 398 11.80 -15.68 -1.39
N LYS A 399 10.76 -16.39 -0.94
CA LYS A 399 9.37 -15.95 -1.15
C LYS A 399 9.01 -14.58 -0.57
N ASP A 400 9.73 -14.10 0.46
CA ASP A 400 9.46 -12.82 1.12
C ASP A 400 9.75 -11.61 0.22
N ASP A 401 10.91 -11.62 -0.45
CA ASP A 401 11.37 -10.49 -1.30
C ASP A 401 11.65 -10.92 -2.76
N GLN A 402 11.58 -12.22 -3.05
CA GLN A 402 11.90 -12.85 -4.32
C GLN A 402 13.29 -12.50 -4.89
N LEU A 403 14.29 -12.32 -4.01
CA LEU A 403 15.65 -11.96 -4.41
C LEU A 403 16.43 -13.16 -4.98
N LYS A 404 17.21 -12.90 -6.04
CA LYS A 404 18.22 -13.82 -6.55
C LYS A 404 19.30 -14.10 -5.48
N PRO A 405 20.07 -15.19 -5.61
CA PRO A 405 21.22 -15.43 -4.74
C PRO A 405 22.13 -14.19 -4.67
N GLN A 406 22.64 -13.91 -3.47
CA GLN A 406 23.53 -12.78 -3.16
C GLN A 406 22.97 -11.36 -3.34
N MET A 407 21.80 -11.17 -3.98
CA MET A 407 21.22 -9.83 -4.20
C MET A 407 20.67 -9.17 -2.93
N ARG A 408 20.74 -9.85 -1.78
CA ARG A 408 20.51 -9.25 -0.46
C ARG A 408 21.76 -8.52 0.08
N GLY A 409 22.92 -8.73 -0.54
CA GLY A 409 24.19 -8.07 -0.21
C GLY A 409 24.66 -7.11 -1.32
N ASP A 410 25.91 -6.70 -1.24
CA ASP A 410 26.47 -5.67 -2.14
C ASP A 410 26.64 -6.15 -3.60
N ASP A 411 26.58 -7.46 -3.83
CA ASP A 411 26.55 -8.08 -5.17
C ASP A 411 25.44 -7.49 -6.06
N ALA A 412 24.33 -7.05 -5.46
CA ALA A 412 23.28 -6.32 -6.15
C ALA A 412 23.77 -5.05 -6.85
N CYS A 413 24.78 -4.38 -6.28
CA CYS A 413 25.34 -3.13 -6.79
C CYS A 413 26.61 -3.39 -7.59
N ILE A 414 27.55 -4.19 -7.07
CA ILE A 414 28.88 -4.35 -7.67
C ILE A 414 28.86 -5.11 -9.01
N GLN A 415 27.76 -5.80 -9.34
CA GLN A 415 27.58 -6.40 -10.68
C GLN A 415 27.66 -5.37 -11.82
N CYS A 416 27.23 -4.12 -11.58
CA CYS A 416 27.35 -3.01 -12.52
C CYS A 416 28.41 -1.98 -12.07
N HIS A 417 28.79 -2.01 -10.79
CA HIS A 417 29.68 -1.04 -10.17
C HIS A 417 30.96 -1.70 -9.59
N PRO A 418 31.71 -2.51 -10.37
CA PRO A 418 32.81 -3.33 -9.85
C PRO A 418 33.95 -2.52 -9.23
N LYS A 419 34.13 -1.27 -9.68
CA LYS A 419 35.14 -0.35 -9.13
C LYS A 419 34.99 -0.08 -7.64
N TYR A 420 33.78 -0.21 -7.07
CA TYR A 420 33.55 0.03 -5.65
C TYR A 420 33.85 -1.17 -4.76
N LYS A 421 34.07 -2.35 -5.34
CA LYS A 421 34.48 -3.54 -4.59
C LYS A 421 35.82 -3.33 -3.86
N GLU A 422 36.73 -2.61 -4.51
CA GLU A 422 38.07 -2.35 -3.97
C GLU A 422 38.15 -1.07 -3.14
N LEU A 423 37.26 -0.10 -3.39
CA LEU A 423 37.24 1.16 -2.64
C LEU A 423 36.87 0.96 -1.17
N GLY A 424 35.91 0.06 -0.87
CA GLY A 424 35.57 -0.34 0.49
C GLY A 424 35.45 0.84 1.47
N ILE A 425 36.36 0.91 2.45
CA ILE A 425 36.38 1.94 3.50
C ILE A 425 36.62 3.35 2.94
N GLU A 426 37.41 3.50 1.87
CA GLU A 426 37.68 4.81 1.26
C GLU A 426 36.43 5.44 0.64
N HIS A 427 35.46 4.61 0.22
CA HIS A 427 34.19 5.11 -0.27
C HIS A 427 33.14 5.19 0.84
N THR A 428 33.07 4.19 1.72
CA THR A 428 31.98 4.10 2.70
C THR A 428 32.25 4.90 3.96
N HIS A 429 33.52 5.16 4.29
CA HIS A 429 33.97 5.78 5.54
C HIS A 429 33.55 5.01 6.80
N HIS A 430 33.26 3.71 6.67
CA HIS A 430 32.89 2.82 7.76
C HIS A 430 33.79 1.57 7.78
N PRO A 431 33.94 0.87 8.91
CA PRO A 431 34.61 -0.43 8.95
C PRO A 431 33.95 -1.40 7.97
N ILE A 432 34.75 -2.19 7.23
CA ILE A 432 34.25 -2.99 6.10
C ILE A 432 33.13 -3.96 6.48
N ASP A 433 33.21 -4.58 7.66
CA ASP A 433 32.23 -5.56 8.14
C ASP A 433 31.00 -4.91 8.81
N SER A 434 30.96 -3.59 8.92
CA SER A 434 29.86 -2.88 9.56
C SER A 434 28.65 -2.69 8.63
N ALA A 435 27.49 -2.44 9.24
CA ALA A 435 26.27 -2.08 8.51
C ALA A 435 26.44 -0.79 7.68
N GLY A 436 27.30 0.15 8.10
CA GLY A 436 27.59 1.38 7.37
C GLY A 436 28.35 1.17 6.05
N SER A 437 28.98 0.01 5.87
CA SER A 437 29.68 -0.36 4.63
C SER A 437 28.81 -1.08 3.59
N ARG A 438 27.51 -1.25 3.86
CA ARG A 438 26.59 -1.94 2.93
C ARG A 438 25.96 -0.95 1.96
N CYS A 439 26.06 -1.20 0.65
CA CYS A 439 25.67 -0.24 -0.39
C CYS A 439 24.21 0.21 -0.24
N MET A 440 23.29 -0.73 0.01
CA MET A 440 21.86 -0.45 0.11
C MET A 440 21.50 0.43 1.32
N ASN A 441 22.29 0.42 2.40
CA ASN A 441 21.99 1.23 3.58
C ASN A 441 22.15 2.74 3.32
N CYS A 442 23.05 3.11 2.39
CA CYS A 442 23.23 4.49 1.97
C CYS A 442 22.38 4.83 0.73
N HIS A 443 22.36 3.94 -0.26
CA HIS A 443 21.79 4.24 -1.57
C HIS A 443 20.32 3.88 -1.72
N MET A 444 19.79 3.01 -0.86
CA MET A 444 18.38 2.62 -0.82
C MET A 444 17.82 2.79 0.60
N PRO A 445 17.80 4.04 1.12
CA PRO A 445 17.41 4.30 2.50
C PRO A 445 15.94 3.96 2.76
N HIS A 446 15.61 3.71 4.02
CA HIS A 446 14.26 3.36 4.47
C HIS A 446 13.34 4.61 4.54
N THR A 447 12.99 5.16 3.38
CA THR A 447 12.21 6.40 3.25
C THR A 447 10.80 6.20 2.68
N VAL A 448 10.40 4.94 2.52
CA VAL A 448 9.08 4.51 2.05
C VAL A 448 8.34 3.86 3.20
N TYR A 449 7.07 4.20 3.40
CA TYR A 449 6.23 3.66 4.47
C TYR A 449 5.18 2.68 3.93
N GLY A 450 4.94 1.59 4.64
CA GLY A 450 3.83 0.67 4.37
C GLY A 450 3.89 -0.55 5.26
N LEU A 451 2.81 -1.33 5.32
CA LEU A 451 2.73 -2.55 6.12
C LEU A 451 3.13 -2.36 7.61
N LEU A 452 2.85 -1.19 8.20
CA LEU A 452 3.24 -0.82 9.59
C LEU A 452 4.75 -0.92 9.85
N LYS A 453 5.56 -0.67 8.82
CA LYS A 453 7.02 -0.58 8.83
C LYS A 453 7.49 0.41 7.75
N THR A 454 8.79 0.44 7.51
CA THR A 454 9.37 1.16 6.39
C THR A 454 10.07 0.18 5.44
N SER A 455 10.24 0.59 4.19
CA SER A 455 10.94 -0.17 3.16
C SER A 455 11.97 0.71 2.47
N ARG A 456 12.91 0.05 1.79
CA ARG A 456 13.97 0.69 1.02
C ARG A 456 13.38 1.46 -0.16
N SER A 457 13.86 2.67 -0.40
CA SER A 457 13.57 3.41 -1.63
C SER A 457 14.26 2.72 -2.82
N HIS A 458 13.49 2.46 -3.87
CA HIS A 458 14.00 1.95 -5.13
C HIS A 458 14.46 3.06 -6.09
N THR A 459 14.40 4.34 -5.70
CA THR A 459 14.95 5.44 -6.51
C THR A 459 16.47 5.37 -6.64
N ILE A 460 17.16 4.65 -5.74
CA ILE A 460 18.61 4.42 -5.72
C ILE A 460 19.38 5.74 -5.90
N THR A 461 19.54 6.49 -4.81
CA THR A 461 20.13 7.84 -4.82
C THR A 461 21.39 7.90 -3.98
N SER A 462 22.18 8.96 -4.13
CA SER A 462 23.29 9.23 -3.20
C SER A 462 22.80 10.07 -2.00
N PRO A 463 23.27 9.80 -0.77
CA PRO A 463 22.90 10.61 0.40
C PRO A 463 23.14 12.09 0.18
N SER A 464 22.19 12.94 0.56
CA SER A 464 22.29 14.38 0.39
C SER A 464 21.53 15.13 1.49
N VAL A 465 22.18 16.12 2.09
CA VAL A 465 21.50 17.06 3.00
C VAL A 465 20.57 17.98 2.22
N LYS A 466 20.92 18.35 0.98
CA LYS A 466 20.10 19.23 0.14
C LYS A 466 18.70 18.64 -0.07
N SER A 467 18.59 17.35 -0.38
CA SER A 467 17.28 16.70 -0.56
C SER A 467 16.47 16.67 0.74
N THR A 468 17.11 16.51 1.90
CA THR A 468 16.44 16.60 3.21
C THR A 468 15.85 17.99 3.43
N LEU A 469 16.58 19.05 3.09
CA LEU A 469 16.12 20.43 3.25
C LEU A 469 14.97 20.79 2.29
N GLU A 470 15.05 20.32 1.06
CA GLU A 470 14.06 20.63 0.01
C GLU A 470 12.75 19.83 0.16
N THR A 471 12.83 18.64 0.75
CA THR A 471 11.71 17.69 0.74
C THR A 471 11.20 17.25 2.09
N GLY A 472 11.99 17.45 3.15
CA GLY A 472 11.74 16.87 4.46
C GLY A 472 12.00 15.36 4.54
N ARG A 473 12.36 14.69 3.44
CA ARG A 473 12.72 13.26 3.44
C ARG A 473 14.00 13.04 4.26
N PRO A 474 14.02 12.09 5.22
CA PRO A 474 15.25 11.74 5.94
C PRO A 474 16.34 11.24 4.98
N ASN A 475 17.60 11.62 5.22
CA ASN A 475 18.74 11.05 4.50
C ASN A 475 19.25 9.78 5.20
N ALA A 476 19.99 8.95 4.46
CA ALA A 476 20.51 7.68 4.95
C ALA A 476 21.40 7.81 6.19
N CYS A 477 22.24 8.85 6.27
CA CYS A 477 23.16 9.04 7.39
C CYS A 477 22.39 9.24 8.69
N ASN A 478 21.39 10.14 8.69
CA ASN A 478 20.56 10.42 9.87
C ASN A 478 19.45 9.40 10.13
N LEU A 479 19.39 8.31 9.37
CA LEU A 479 18.61 7.11 9.71
C LEU A 479 19.45 6.05 10.45
N CYS A 480 20.78 6.20 10.48
CA CYS A 480 21.70 5.43 11.33
C CYS A 480 22.20 6.27 12.53
N HIS A 481 22.73 7.46 12.24
CA HIS A 481 23.26 8.42 13.20
C HIS A 481 22.15 9.35 13.68
N LEU A 482 21.28 8.79 14.51
CA LEU A 482 20.09 9.42 15.10
C LEU A 482 20.44 10.50 16.13
N ASP A 483 21.68 10.49 16.60
CA ASP A 483 22.34 11.42 17.52
C ASP A 483 23.09 12.55 16.82
N HIS A 484 23.30 12.46 15.50
CA HIS A 484 23.99 13.50 14.75
C HIS A 484 23.04 14.55 14.18
N THR A 485 23.51 15.79 14.18
CA THR A 485 22.85 16.93 13.55
C THR A 485 22.92 16.85 12.02
N LEU A 486 22.05 17.61 11.35
CA LEU A 486 22.13 17.76 9.91
C LEU A 486 23.38 18.56 9.49
N GLY A 487 23.90 19.42 10.38
CA GLY A 487 25.15 20.15 10.21
C GLY A 487 26.37 19.25 10.14
N GLU A 488 26.53 18.32 11.08
CA GLU A 488 27.63 17.34 11.07
C GLU A 488 27.56 16.46 9.82
N THR A 489 26.35 16.06 9.43
CA THR A 489 26.13 15.28 8.21
C THR A 489 26.55 16.07 6.97
N ALA A 490 26.22 17.36 6.90
CA ALA A 490 26.63 18.22 5.79
C ALA A 490 28.16 18.36 5.71
N THR A 491 28.82 18.61 6.84
CA THR A 491 30.28 18.68 6.92
C THR A 491 30.93 17.38 6.45
N ASN A 492 30.48 16.22 6.93
CA ASN A 492 31.03 14.93 6.51
C ASN A 492 30.83 14.69 5.00
N LEU A 493 29.66 14.98 4.44
CA LEU A 493 29.42 14.83 3.00
C LEU A 493 30.28 15.79 2.16
N THR A 494 30.55 17.00 2.65
CA THR A 494 31.47 17.94 2.01
C THR A 494 32.90 17.42 2.05
N ASP A 495 33.38 16.99 3.21
CA ASP A 495 34.76 16.55 3.38
C ASP A 495 35.06 15.24 2.63
N TRP A 496 34.10 14.31 2.59
CA TRP A 496 34.28 13.00 1.97
C TRP A 496 34.00 12.99 0.46
N TYR A 497 32.97 13.71 0.02
CA TYR A 497 32.47 13.62 -1.36
C TYR A 497 32.40 14.96 -2.10
N GLY A 498 32.83 16.06 -1.47
CA GLY A 498 32.86 17.38 -2.10
C GLY A 498 31.48 18.02 -2.30
N HIS A 499 30.49 17.64 -1.50
CA HIS A 499 29.17 18.28 -1.55
C HIS A 499 29.23 19.74 -1.09
N ASP A 500 28.35 20.60 -1.62
CA ASP A 500 28.21 21.98 -1.15
C ASP A 500 27.65 22.02 0.28
N LEU A 501 28.23 22.88 1.14
CA LEU A 501 27.69 23.14 2.47
C LEU A 501 26.42 24.01 2.37
N PRO A 502 25.23 23.47 2.72
CA PRO A 502 24.00 24.21 2.62
C PRO A 502 23.83 25.19 3.78
N GLN A 503 22.95 26.17 3.61
CA GLN A 503 22.52 27.04 4.71
C GLN A 503 21.55 26.27 5.62
N LEU A 504 21.88 26.20 6.90
CA LEU A 504 21.10 25.48 7.92
C LEU A 504 20.57 26.43 8.99
N THR A 505 19.37 26.15 9.49
CA THR A 505 18.79 26.85 10.64
C THR A 505 19.56 26.53 11.92
N SER A 506 19.32 27.31 13.00
CA SER A 506 19.93 27.02 14.31
C SER A 506 19.55 25.62 14.81
N ASP A 507 18.28 25.25 14.71
CA ASP A 507 17.81 23.94 15.17
C ASP A 507 18.47 22.80 14.36
N GLN A 508 18.62 22.94 13.03
CA GLN A 508 19.28 21.93 12.17
C GLN A 508 20.78 21.76 12.44
N LYS A 509 21.44 22.79 12.96
CA LYS A 509 22.87 22.77 13.31
C LYS A 509 23.12 22.16 14.70
N ASN A 510 22.14 22.23 15.59
CA ASN A 510 22.35 21.98 17.02
C ASN A 510 21.51 20.83 17.56
N ILE A 511 20.51 20.34 16.83
CA ILE A 511 19.64 19.24 17.25
C ILE A 511 19.82 18.09 16.26
N ALA A 512 19.92 16.87 16.79
CA ALA A 512 20.07 15.68 16.00
C ALA A 512 18.91 15.58 14.98
N SER A 513 19.22 15.28 13.72
CA SER A 513 18.23 15.42 12.64
C SER A 513 17.03 14.49 12.83
N GLY A 514 17.26 13.27 13.34
CA GLY A 514 16.19 12.32 13.64
C GLY A 514 15.28 12.82 14.77
N VAL A 515 15.87 13.33 15.86
CA VAL A 515 15.14 13.96 16.97
C VAL A 515 14.34 15.18 16.49
N LEU A 516 14.96 16.07 15.71
CA LEU A 516 14.29 17.27 15.21
C LEU A 516 13.08 16.90 14.33
N GLN A 517 13.25 15.99 13.37
CA GLN A 517 12.16 15.52 12.51
C GLN A 517 11.06 14.79 13.28
N PHE A 518 11.40 14.03 14.33
CA PHE A 518 10.40 13.42 15.20
C PHE A 518 9.57 14.49 15.96
N MET A 519 10.22 15.56 16.43
CA MET A 519 9.57 16.59 17.23
C MET A 519 8.69 17.51 16.38
N ILE A 520 9.20 18.00 15.25
CA ILE A 520 8.55 19.03 14.43
C ILE A 520 7.92 18.52 13.14
N GLY A 521 8.27 17.32 12.69
CA GLY A 521 7.88 16.81 11.38
C GLY A 521 6.43 16.32 11.29
N ASP A 522 5.98 16.11 10.05
CA ASP A 522 4.69 15.50 9.76
C ASP A 522 4.64 14.03 10.24
N ALA A 523 3.45 13.41 10.24
CA ALA A 523 3.32 12.05 10.75
C ALA A 523 4.15 11.01 9.96
N ALA A 524 4.43 11.25 8.68
CA ALA A 524 5.28 10.34 7.91
C ALA A 524 6.73 10.44 8.35
N GLN A 525 7.25 11.67 8.55
CA GLN A 525 8.58 11.86 9.11
C GLN A 525 8.69 11.19 10.49
N ARG A 526 7.70 11.37 11.37
CA ARG A 526 7.68 10.69 12.68
C ARG A 526 7.66 9.16 12.55
N ALA A 527 6.86 8.61 11.64
CA ALA A 527 6.83 7.16 11.39
C ALA A 527 8.20 6.63 10.90
N LEU A 528 8.86 7.36 9.99
CA LEU A 528 10.21 6.99 9.54
C LEU A 528 11.23 7.06 10.69
N GLN A 529 11.19 8.10 11.52
CA GLN A 529 12.13 8.23 12.64
C GLN A 529 11.92 7.17 13.72
N VAL A 530 10.67 6.88 14.09
CA VAL A 530 10.36 5.78 15.02
C VAL A 530 10.81 4.42 14.46
N ASN A 531 10.77 4.24 13.13
CA ASN A 531 11.32 3.04 12.52
C ASN A 531 12.86 3.01 12.49
N ALA A 532 13.50 4.16 12.32
CA ALA A 532 14.94 4.26 12.41
C ALA A 532 15.42 3.95 13.84
N PHE A 533 14.73 4.45 14.86
CA PHE A 533 15.08 4.22 16.28
C PHE A 533 15.02 2.73 16.67
N GLN A 534 14.16 1.93 16.05
CA GLN A 534 14.07 0.48 16.31
C GLN A 534 15.05 -0.34 15.45
N TRP A 535 15.70 0.26 14.46
CA TRP A 535 16.58 -0.46 13.55
C TRP A 535 17.92 -0.73 14.25
N GLN A 536 18.28 -2.02 14.38
CA GLN A 536 19.45 -2.45 15.14
C GLN A 536 20.77 -1.72 14.74
N PRO A 537 21.12 -1.57 13.45
CA PRO A 537 22.29 -0.77 13.06
C PRO A 537 22.29 0.68 13.55
N ALA A 538 21.11 1.32 13.62
CA ALA A 538 21.00 2.67 14.14
C ALA A 538 21.16 2.73 15.66
N GLN A 539 20.63 1.72 16.37
CA GLN A 539 20.86 1.57 17.81
C GLN A 539 22.33 1.33 18.15
N GLU A 540 23.04 0.54 17.33
CA GLU A 540 24.48 0.30 17.46
C GLU A 540 25.30 1.57 17.17
N ALA A 541 24.87 2.37 16.19
CA ALA A 541 25.57 3.60 15.80
C ALA A 541 25.35 4.77 16.78
N SER A 542 24.13 4.94 17.31
CA SER A 542 23.75 6.11 18.13
C SER A 542 23.59 5.82 19.63
N GLY A 543 23.69 4.56 20.02
CA GLY A 543 23.39 4.12 21.38
C GLY A 543 21.91 4.20 21.75
N THR A 544 21.51 3.45 22.76
CA THR A 544 20.09 3.22 23.09
C THR A 544 19.58 3.97 24.31
N LYS A 545 20.46 4.59 25.11
CA LYS A 545 20.11 5.08 26.46
C LYS A 545 19.06 6.17 26.47
N TRP A 546 19.06 7.05 25.46
CA TRP A 546 18.17 8.21 25.36
C TRP A 546 16.85 7.89 24.63
N MET A 547 16.81 6.79 23.89
CA MET A 547 15.65 6.38 23.06
C MET A 547 14.35 6.05 23.83
N PRO A 548 14.35 5.56 25.10
CA PRO A 548 13.12 5.24 25.81
C PRO A 548 12.11 6.40 25.85
N LEU A 549 12.57 7.63 26.07
CA LEU A 549 11.69 8.80 26.11
C LEU A 549 11.01 9.04 24.76
N PHE A 550 11.75 8.94 23.66
CA PHE A 550 11.21 9.16 22.33
C PHE A 550 10.23 8.07 21.88
N PHE A 551 10.47 6.81 22.27
CA PHE A 551 9.47 5.77 22.04
C PHE A 551 8.21 5.99 22.86
N LEU A 552 8.32 6.39 24.13
CA LEU A 552 7.13 6.73 24.93
C LEU A 552 6.34 7.87 24.27
N LEU A 553 7.02 8.93 23.80
CA LEU A 553 6.39 10.01 23.01
C LEU A 553 5.71 9.49 21.73
N GLY A 554 6.29 8.49 21.05
CA GLY A 554 5.67 7.84 19.90
C GLY A 554 4.46 6.97 20.26
N MET A 555 4.49 6.30 21.42
CA MET A 555 3.37 5.54 21.99
C MET A 555 2.20 6.46 22.41
N ASP A 556 2.47 7.74 22.65
CA ASP A 556 1.44 8.76 22.88
C ASP A 556 0.95 9.48 21.61
N ASP A 557 1.54 9.22 20.44
CA ASP A 557 1.18 9.88 19.17
C ASP A 557 -0.31 9.71 18.80
N GLU A 558 -0.87 10.58 17.97
CA GLU A 558 -2.26 10.48 17.51
C GLU A 558 -2.48 9.32 16.52
N TYR A 559 -1.45 8.91 15.77
CA TYR A 559 -1.56 7.84 14.77
C TYR A 559 -1.30 6.46 15.39
N HIS A 560 -2.27 5.55 15.29
CA HIS A 560 -2.12 4.16 15.75
C HIS A 560 -0.90 3.44 15.17
N ALA A 561 -0.56 3.71 13.91
CA ALA A 561 0.61 3.13 13.27
C ALA A 561 1.92 3.54 13.96
N ILE A 562 2.07 4.83 14.30
CA ILE A 562 3.26 5.34 14.99
C ILE A 562 3.35 4.73 16.39
N ARG A 563 2.22 4.64 17.10
CA ARG A 563 2.16 4.02 18.43
C ARG A 563 2.64 2.57 18.42
N LEU A 564 2.15 1.78 17.47
CA LEU A 564 2.53 0.36 17.32
C LEU A 564 4.01 0.23 16.98
N MET A 565 4.52 1.06 16.07
CA MET A 565 5.95 1.06 15.71
C MET A 565 6.82 1.47 16.90
N ALA A 566 6.35 2.41 17.71
CA ALA A 566 7.05 2.89 18.90
C ALA A 566 7.02 1.86 20.04
N GLU A 567 5.91 1.17 20.25
CA GLU A 567 5.80 0.04 21.18
C GLU A 567 6.80 -1.07 20.84
N ARG A 568 6.87 -1.47 19.56
CA ARG A 568 7.88 -2.45 19.10
C ARG A 568 9.30 -1.96 19.35
N GLY A 569 9.55 -0.69 19.03
CA GLY A 569 10.85 -0.08 19.25
C GLY A 569 11.24 -0.03 20.72
N PHE A 570 10.33 0.35 21.61
CA PHE A 570 10.55 0.32 23.05
C PHE A 570 10.93 -1.10 23.51
N ASN A 571 10.14 -2.09 23.10
CA ASN A 571 10.36 -3.50 23.45
C ASN A 571 11.65 -4.10 22.84
N SER A 572 12.28 -3.44 21.86
CA SER A 572 13.57 -3.84 21.29
C SER A 572 14.78 -3.40 22.13
N LEU A 573 14.59 -2.45 23.05
CA LEU A 573 15.69 -1.86 23.80
C LEU A 573 16.20 -2.79 24.93
N PRO A 574 17.53 -2.97 25.07
CA PRO A 574 18.13 -4.00 25.93
C PRO A 574 17.89 -3.81 27.44
N HIS A 575 17.51 -2.60 27.88
CA HIS A 575 17.38 -2.23 29.29
C HIS A 575 15.98 -1.71 29.64
N THR A 576 15.00 -1.94 28.77
CA THR A 576 13.61 -1.62 29.06
C THR A 576 12.87 -2.85 29.56
N LYS A 577 11.83 -2.61 30.36
CA LYS A 577 10.91 -3.67 30.80
C LYS A 577 9.58 -3.44 30.12
N ASN A 578 9.14 -4.42 29.36
CA ASN A 578 7.81 -4.40 28.74
C ASN A 578 6.75 -4.24 29.83
N PHE A 579 5.71 -3.48 29.50
CA PHE A 579 4.56 -3.24 30.37
C PHE A 579 3.28 -3.42 29.55
N ASP A 580 2.15 -3.56 30.25
CA ASP A 580 0.85 -3.85 29.63
C ASP A 580 0.32 -2.60 28.90
N TYR A 581 0.64 -2.50 27.62
CA TYR A 581 0.25 -1.42 26.73
C TYR A 581 -0.35 -2.01 25.45
N ASP A 582 -1.40 -1.38 24.93
CA ASP A 582 -1.93 -1.65 23.60
C ASP A 582 -1.99 -0.34 22.82
N PHE A 583 -1.46 -0.32 21.61
CA PHE A 583 -1.45 0.87 20.75
C PHE A 583 -2.85 1.40 20.39
N LEU A 584 -3.90 0.59 20.58
CA LEU A 584 -5.30 0.96 20.42
C LEU A 584 -5.92 1.60 21.67
N GLU A 585 -5.17 1.74 22.77
CA GLU A 585 -5.65 2.38 24.00
C GLU A 585 -6.12 3.82 23.77
N SER A 586 -7.14 4.21 24.55
CA SER A 586 -7.67 5.57 24.53
C SER A 586 -6.65 6.57 25.05
N LEU A 587 -6.78 7.86 24.68
CA LEU A 587 -5.90 8.91 25.21
C LEU A 587 -5.90 8.94 26.76
N GLU A 588 -7.05 8.74 27.38
CA GLU A 588 -7.20 8.74 28.85
C GLU A 588 -6.47 7.55 29.49
N SER A 589 -6.64 6.34 28.96
CA SER A 589 -5.99 5.12 29.46
C SER A 589 -4.47 5.18 29.33
N ARG A 590 -3.98 5.68 28.18
CA ARG A 590 -2.55 5.68 27.84
C ARG A 590 -1.70 6.44 28.85
N GLY A 591 -2.16 7.61 29.30
CA GLY A 591 -1.45 8.41 30.29
C GLY A 591 -1.28 7.68 31.63
N ALA A 592 -2.31 6.95 32.07
CA ALA A 592 -2.26 6.17 33.31
C ALA A 592 -1.30 4.98 33.21
N ILE A 593 -1.29 4.29 32.06
CA ILE A 593 -0.42 3.12 31.81
C ILE A 593 1.06 3.53 31.71
N MET A 594 1.35 4.59 30.93
CA MET A 594 2.73 4.97 30.63
C MET A 594 3.35 5.91 31.66
N GLY A 595 2.56 6.51 32.56
CA GLY A 595 3.00 7.58 33.47
C GLY A 595 4.26 7.25 34.27
N GLU A 596 4.36 6.03 34.83
CA GLU A 596 5.55 5.60 35.56
C GLU A 596 6.80 5.52 34.66
N GLN A 597 6.66 4.95 33.45
CA GLN A 597 7.79 4.83 32.53
C GLN A 597 8.24 6.20 32.00
N TYR A 598 7.29 7.12 31.78
CA TYR A 598 7.58 8.50 31.44
C TYR A 598 8.38 9.20 32.53
N GLN A 599 7.95 9.12 33.80
CA GLN A 599 8.69 9.75 34.89
C GLN A 599 10.08 9.16 35.04
N ARG A 600 10.21 7.82 34.97
CA ARG A 600 11.52 7.17 35.01
C ARG A 600 12.44 7.63 33.87
N ALA A 601 11.92 7.74 32.65
CA ALA A 601 12.70 8.20 31.49
C ALA A 601 13.10 9.68 31.62
N LEU A 602 12.25 10.51 32.23
CA LEU A 602 12.49 11.94 32.44
C LEU A 602 13.41 12.27 33.62
N ASP A 603 13.49 11.37 34.61
CA ASP A 603 14.35 11.50 35.79
C ASP A 603 15.68 10.76 35.62
N GLN A 604 15.82 9.95 34.57
CA GLN A 604 17.05 9.27 34.24
C GLN A 604 18.11 10.29 33.83
N SER A 605 19.28 10.22 34.48
CA SER A 605 20.44 11.03 34.12
C SER A 605 21.20 10.40 32.95
N HIS A 606 21.60 11.26 32.02
CA HIS A 606 22.36 10.94 30.82
C HIS A 606 23.65 11.77 30.75
N GLU A 607 24.57 11.39 29.88
CA GLU A 607 25.69 12.27 29.54
C GLU A 607 25.14 13.51 28.80
N PRO A 608 25.61 14.73 29.13
CA PRO A 608 25.17 15.95 28.45
C PRO A 608 25.37 15.89 26.94
N ASP A 609 24.30 16.12 26.20
CA ASP A 609 24.29 16.13 24.75
C ASP A 609 23.16 17.02 24.24
N ALA A 610 23.52 18.25 23.84
CA ALA A 610 22.55 19.22 23.35
C ALA A 610 21.86 18.77 22.04
N ALA A 611 22.51 17.94 21.22
CA ALA A 611 21.91 17.42 19.98
C ALA A 611 20.74 16.49 20.29
N LEU A 612 20.84 15.74 21.39
CA LEU A 612 19.79 14.86 21.91
C LEU A 612 18.81 15.56 22.85
N LEU A 613 18.90 16.89 22.98
CA LEU A 613 18.11 17.71 23.91
C LEU A 613 18.37 17.35 25.38
N ILE A 614 19.61 16.96 25.71
CA ILE A 614 20.05 16.65 27.08
C ILE A 614 20.92 17.81 27.58
N GLY A 615 20.47 18.45 28.66
CA GLY A 615 21.13 19.60 29.28
C GLY A 615 22.45 19.24 29.97
N THR A 616 23.13 20.27 30.46
CA THR A 616 24.38 20.12 31.22
C THR A 616 24.18 19.48 32.59
N ASP A 617 22.95 19.43 33.08
CA ASP A 617 22.52 18.69 34.28
C ASP A 617 22.27 17.20 34.00
N GLY A 618 22.41 16.76 32.74
CA GLY A 618 22.18 15.39 32.31
C GLY A 618 20.71 15.00 32.19
N LEU A 619 19.78 15.97 32.24
CA LEU A 619 18.35 15.74 32.07
C LEU A 619 17.87 16.26 30.71
N PHE A 620 16.75 15.74 30.22
CA PHE A 620 16.15 16.27 29.00
C PHE A 620 15.65 17.71 29.18
N ASP A 621 15.97 18.59 28.23
CA ASP A 621 15.52 19.98 28.17
C ASP A 621 14.02 20.03 27.81
N ARG A 622 13.19 19.97 28.85
CA ARG A 622 11.73 19.90 28.73
C ARG A 622 11.13 21.15 28.09
N GLU A 623 11.71 22.32 28.33
CA GLU A 623 11.25 23.59 27.74
C GLU A 623 11.51 23.58 26.24
N LYS A 624 12.73 23.24 25.83
CA LYS A 624 13.08 23.15 24.41
C LYS A 624 12.25 22.07 23.70
N MET A 625 12.03 20.92 24.32
CA MET A 625 11.17 19.87 23.76
C MET A 625 9.74 20.38 23.54
N ALA A 626 9.15 21.06 24.52
CA ALA A 626 7.82 21.63 24.40
C ALA A 626 7.74 22.70 23.29
N ASP A 627 8.75 23.57 23.18
CA ASP A 627 8.85 24.58 22.12
C ASP A 627 8.95 23.96 20.72
N LEU A 628 9.65 22.83 20.58
CA LEU A 628 9.72 22.10 19.32
C LEU A 628 8.37 21.44 19.00
N MET A 629 7.72 20.79 19.97
CA MET A 629 6.41 20.15 19.76
C MET A 629 5.33 21.15 19.35
N GLN A 630 5.39 22.40 19.81
CA GLN A 630 4.48 23.47 19.36
C GLN A 630 4.64 23.83 17.87
N LYS A 631 5.80 23.52 17.27
CA LYS A 631 6.09 23.75 15.85
C LYS A 631 5.75 22.54 14.97
N ARG A 632 5.18 21.47 15.55
CA ARG A 632 4.90 20.22 14.83
C ARG A 632 3.95 20.44 13.66
N ASP A 633 4.34 19.96 12.47
CA ASP A 633 3.43 19.88 11.32
C ASP A 633 2.28 18.90 11.66
N SER A 634 1.14 19.50 11.99
CA SER A 634 -0.09 18.80 12.37
C SER A 634 -1.03 18.60 11.17
N ARG A 635 -0.54 18.86 9.94
CA ARG A 635 -1.30 18.56 8.72
C ARG A 635 -1.57 17.05 8.66
N PRO A 636 -2.84 16.63 8.48
CA PRO A 636 -3.16 15.22 8.39
C PRO A 636 -2.42 14.53 7.24
N VAL A 637 -1.76 13.43 7.55
CA VAL A 637 -1.07 12.57 6.59
C VAL A 637 -1.88 11.30 6.39
N ASN A 638 -1.95 10.83 5.15
CA ASN A 638 -2.61 9.59 4.82
C ASN A 638 -1.80 8.77 3.81
N LEU A 639 -0.91 7.91 4.30
CA LEU A 639 -0.13 7.00 3.45
C LEU A 639 -0.86 5.66 3.38
N GLN A 640 -1.44 5.37 2.22
CA GLN A 640 -2.10 4.12 1.88
C GLN A 640 -1.53 3.61 0.55
N GLU A 641 -1.29 2.29 0.50
CA GLU A 641 -0.85 1.57 -0.70
C GLU A 641 -1.94 1.48 -1.77
#